data_AF-A0A842YGR2-F1
#
_entry.id   AF-A0A842YGR2-F1
#
_cell.length_a   1.000
_cell.length_b   1.000
_cell.length_c   1.000
_cell.angle_alpha   90.00
_cell.angle_beta   90.00
_cell.angle_gamma   90.00
#
_symmetry.space_group_name_H-M   'P 1'
#
loop_
_entity.id
_entity.type
_entity.pdbx_description
1 polymer ?
#
loop_
_entity_poly.entity_id
_entity_poly.type
_entity_poly.pdbx_seq_one_letter_code
_entity_poly.pdbx_strand_id
1 'polypeptide(L)'
;MSKPKIGVWVCECGGNIGDVVDTEKVIESLGDDVEVSTVERYLCSKPSVDTIRKMVKEKGLDRVVLACCTPNMHRATFLSNLEEEGLNQGFLEMVNIREQCSWVHKNDHEGATEKAKDLIKGAIERSKESTELESKKMEVVPEVLVIGAGVAGITTSLRLNEYGMKVHLVEKEASIGGHMIQYPKVFPTLDCSQCILTPKMAQISQGKNINLLSYSEVKEVNGVPGDFTVKVWVKPRGVDPEKCIGCGACNQVCPGKGPDEYNEGLQQRKAIYRPFPQAVPSIYTIDYESCLKCGACEKICPANAIDINDPGKEIEFKVGAIVLATGFELFDLSGLPQYGYGLYPNVVTSLEMERILDVNGPTGSMVIVPKTGKEVKNVTYVLCAGSRDTEVGRPHCSRVCCLYSLKQAQLLRDRGLNVTIHYIDIRAPGRRYEEFYRTTQEKGVMFVKGKVTEIVPEGEHVLVRSEDMMLNRMLEYPADLVVLAPPIITTEETLKLAESLRVPADEDKFILERHPKLDPMSTKRDGIFAAGTVIGPKDIQSTTAEAEGAAMKVVNFLSGDRVIEPNKAFLADPEVCTACEACVMICPENAITMENKLPVINEIMCSGCGACIPACDVNALDQQGLTDKQLKANIKGALEGSDAELKIIAFVEKEIAYTAVDLAGLARLTYPSSIRIIPLPSLARLKKEHLLYAFAHGADGVMALEAPEHEGPYGHAHVLSEERIDEYRWELEDEDVDSSRVWFSRAYVPDWRKLERVFNTFNDIVDGEGPLDENTRATLLETYN
;
A
#
# COMPACT_ATOMS: atom_id res chain seq x y z
N MET A 1 42.60 13.11 4.88
CA MET A 1 41.47 14.03 5.11
C MET A 1 41.87 15.00 6.22
N SER A 2 41.35 16.23 6.22
CA SER A 2 41.51 17.15 7.36
C SER A 2 40.84 16.57 8.61
N LYS A 3 41.34 16.91 9.80
CA LYS A 3 40.67 16.54 11.07
C LYS A 3 39.23 17.10 11.05
N PRO A 4 38.19 16.30 11.34
CA PRO A 4 36.81 16.79 11.42
C PRO A 4 36.68 17.95 12.41
N LYS A 5 35.85 18.94 12.07
CA LYS A 5 35.56 20.11 12.89
C LYS A 5 34.10 20.05 13.34
N ILE A 6 33.92 19.56 14.56
CA ILE A 6 32.61 19.20 15.10
C ILE A 6 32.06 20.36 15.94
N GLY A 7 30.82 20.77 15.64
CA GLY A 7 30.02 21.63 16.52
C GLY A 7 28.90 20.84 17.18
N VAL A 8 28.73 21.02 18.49
CA VAL A 8 27.71 20.35 19.31
C VAL A 8 26.83 21.40 19.98
N TRP A 9 25.51 21.27 19.82
CA TRP A 9 24.54 22.12 20.52
C TRP A 9 23.57 21.28 21.33
N VAL A 10 23.38 21.65 22.60
CA VAL A 10 22.46 20.98 23.53
C VAL A 10 21.29 21.91 23.83
N CYS A 11 20.06 21.45 23.61
CA CYS A 11 18.86 22.24 23.82
C CYS A 11 18.30 22.05 25.23
N GLU A 12 17.89 23.12 25.92
CA GLU A 12 17.12 23.02 27.18
C GLU A 12 15.61 22.86 26.93
N CYS A 13 15.14 23.25 25.74
CA CYS A 13 13.74 23.26 25.32
C CYS A 13 12.79 23.94 26.35
N GLY A 14 13.25 25.06 26.92
CA GLY A 14 12.50 25.83 27.92
C GLY A 14 12.11 25.04 29.18
N GLY A 15 13.00 24.15 29.63
CA GLY A 15 12.80 23.27 30.80
C GLY A 15 12.36 21.85 30.44
N ASN A 16 11.85 21.61 29.23
CA ASN A 16 11.47 20.25 28.82
C ASN A 16 12.64 19.27 28.79
N ILE A 17 13.87 19.76 28.57
CA ILE A 17 15.10 18.97 28.67
C ILE A 17 15.87 19.42 29.93
N GLY A 18 16.16 20.71 30.06
CA GLY A 18 17.03 21.26 31.10
C GLY A 18 16.54 21.08 32.55
N ASP A 19 15.25 20.82 32.78
CA ASP A 19 14.75 20.54 34.14
C ASP A 19 15.09 19.11 34.61
N VAL A 20 15.44 18.21 33.68
CA VAL A 20 15.68 16.77 33.96
C VAL A 20 17.11 16.36 33.61
N VAL A 21 17.63 16.83 32.47
CA VAL A 21 19.00 16.59 32.01
C VAL A 21 19.86 17.79 32.35
N ASP A 22 20.97 17.58 33.06
CA ASP A 22 21.94 18.63 33.32
C ASP A 22 22.75 18.93 32.05
N THR A 23 22.27 19.89 31.27
CA THR A 23 22.84 20.23 29.96
C THR A 23 24.24 20.84 30.04
N GLU A 24 24.60 21.48 31.15
CA GLU A 24 25.94 22.01 31.37
C GLU A 24 26.93 20.86 31.64
N LYS A 25 26.58 19.90 32.52
CA LYS A 25 27.38 18.68 32.75
C LYS A 25 27.55 17.87 31.46
N VAL A 26 26.56 17.88 30.56
CA VAL A 26 26.68 17.27 29.23
C VAL A 26 27.78 17.96 28.41
N ILE A 27 27.75 19.29 28.28
CA ILE A 27 28.74 20.05 27.51
C ILE A 27 30.14 19.92 28.12
N GLU A 28 30.28 19.96 29.44
CA GLU A 28 31.55 19.78 30.15
C GLU A 28 32.16 18.39 29.95
N SER A 29 31.35 17.38 29.64
CA SER A 29 31.83 16.01 29.39
C SER A 29 32.34 15.78 27.97
N LEU A 30 32.20 16.76 27.07
CA LEU A 30 32.66 16.66 25.69
C LEU A 30 34.18 16.85 25.62
N GLY A 31 34.85 16.02 24.84
CA GLY A 31 36.32 16.06 24.70
C GLY A 31 36.83 17.14 23.74
N ASP A 32 38.15 17.32 23.71
CA ASP A 32 38.87 18.29 22.87
C ASP A 32 38.70 18.10 21.35
N ASP A 33 38.02 17.04 20.93
CA ASP A 33 37.65 16.81 19.53
C ASP A 33 36.46 17.67 19.06
N VAL A 34 35.78 18.36 19.98
CA VAL A 34 34.68 19.28 19.70
C VAL A 34 35.20 20.73 19.65
N GLU A 35 35.05 21.39 18.50
CA GLU A 35 35.54 22.76 18.27
C GLU A 35 34.60 23.82 18.89
N VAL A 36 33.30 23.53 18.88
CA VAL A 36 32.26 24.40 19.45
C VAL A 36 31.27 23.54 20.21
N SER A 37 31.02 23.87 21.47
CA SER A 37 29.99 23.24 22.29
C SER A 37 29.17 24.33 23.00
N THR A 38 27.85 24.29 22.92
CA THR A 38 26.99 25.34 23.53
C THR A 38 25.63 24.81 23.97
N VAL A 39 25.12 25.33 25.09
CA VAL A 39 23.73 25.13 25.54
C VAL A 39 22.85 26.26 25.00
N GLU A 40 21.70 25.89 24.44
CA GLU A 40 20.70 26.82 23.89
C GLU A 40 19.34 26.58 24.52
N ARG A 41 18.69 27.65 24.99
CA ARG A 41 17.37 27.53 25.63
C ARG A 41 16.30 26.97 24.68
N TYR A 42 16.33 27.42 23.42
CA TYR A 42 15.41 26.99 22.36
C TYR A 42 16.15 26.84 21.03
N LEU A 43 16.77 25.69 20.80
CA LEU A 43 17.60 25.44 19.63
C LEU A 43 16.87 25.62 18.28
N CYS A 44 15.57 25.31 18.22
CA CYS A 44 14.75 25.48 17.02
C CYS A 44 14.28 26.93 16.78
N SER A 45 14.58 27.86 17.69
CA SER A 45 14.23 29.26 17.52
C SER A 45 15.08 29.89 16.41
N LYS A 46 14.50 30.84 15.68
CA LYS A 46 15.21 31.55 14.60
C LYS A 46 16.56 32.14 15.06
N PRO A 47 16.67 32.82 16.22
CA PRO A 47 17.96 33.35 16.69
C PRO A 47 19.03 32.27 16.90
N SER A 48 18.66 31.11 17.49
CA SER A 48 19.60 30.00 17.69
C SER A 48 19.99 29.38 16.34
N VAL A 49 19.06 29.15 15.42
CA VAL A 49 19.36 28.66 14.06
C VAL A 49 20.31 29.61 13.32
N ASP A 50 20.05 30.91 13.34
CA ASP A 50 20.91 31.93 12.72
C ASP A 50 22.32 31.94 13.36
N THR A 51 22.42 31.65 14.66
CA THR A 51 23.69 31.52 15.39
C THR A 51 24.46 30.27 14.98
N ILE A 52 23.80 29.12 14.85
CA ILE A 52 24.42 27.87 14.37
C ILE A 52 24.95 28.08 12.95
N ARG A 53 24.15 28.66 12.05
CA ARG A 53 24.56 29.00 10.68
C ARG A 53 25.83 29.84 10.65
N LYS A 54 25.86 30.90 11.47
CA LYS A 54 27.03 31.77 11.61
C LYS A 54 28.26 31.01 12.09
N MET A 55 28.13 30.17 13.12
CA MET A 55 29.24 29.41 13.69
C MET A 55 29.78 28.36 12.71
N VAL A 56 28.89 27.65 11.99
CA VAL A 56 29.26 26.70 10.93
C VAL A 56 30.17 27.39 9.91
N LYS A 57 29.79 28.58 9.47
CA LYS A 57 30.56 29.38 8.51
C LYS A 57 31.86 29.95 9.08
N GLU A 58 31.81 30.61 10.24
CA GLU A 58 32.95 31.35 10.80
C GLU A 58 34.06 30.42 11.31
N LYS A 59 33.69 29.27 11.89
CA LYS A 59 34.64 28.26 12.39
C LYS A 59 35.00 27.21 11.33
N GLY A 60 34.27 27.20 10.22
CA GLY A 60 34.41 26.21 9.15
C GLY A 60 34.10 24.81 9.66
N LEU A 61 32.99 24.66 10.40
CA LEU A 61 32.55 23.38 10.92
C LEU A 61 32.03 22.53 9.76
N ASP A 62 32.46 21.28 9.73
CA ASP A 62 32.05 20.31 8.70
C ASP A 62 31.24 19.16 9.29
N ARG A 63 31.01 19.13 10.61
CA ARG A 63 30.11 18.19 11.32
C ARG A 63 29.29 18.94 12.36
N VAL A 64 28.00 18.67 12.41
CA VAL A 64 27.06 19.29 13.36
C VAL A 64 26.26 18.22 14.08
N VAL A 65 26.31 18.24 15.41
CA VAL A 65 25.52 17.37 16.29
C VAL A 65 24.54 18.23 17.09
N LEU A 66 23.26 17.97 16.95
CA LEU A 66 22.18 18.70 17.65
C LEU A 66 21.47 17.78 18.63
N ALA A 67 21.73 17.96 19.93
CA ALA A 67 21.06 17.22 20.99
C ALA A 67 19.80 17.96 21.43
N CYS A 68 18.63 17.48 20.97
CA CYS A 68 17.36 18.16 21.18
C CYS A 68 16.16 17.19 21.14
N CYS A 69 15.16 17.49 20.31
CA CYS A 69 13.97 16.66 20.13
C CYS A 69 14.15 15.63 19.02
N THR A 70 13.13 14.79 18.83
CA THR A 70 13.07 13.82 17.74
C THR A 70 13.45 14.41 16.36
N PRO A 71 14.26 13.69 15.58
CA PRO A 71 14.58 14.07 14.20
C PRO A 71 13.33 14.15 13.31
N ASN A 72 12.26 13.41 13.64
CA ASN A 72 10.99 13.43 12.89
C ASN A 72 10.28 14.79 12.93
N MET A 73 10.68 15.68 13.84
CA MET A 73 10.07 17.00 14.00
C MET A 73 10.87 18.12 13.34
N HIS A 74 12.18 18.21 13.58
CA HIS A 74 12.98 19.38 13.19
C HIS A 74 14.18 19.10 12.27
N ARG A 75 14.45 17.83 11.89
CA ARG A 75 15.62 17.51 11.06
C ARG A 75 15.60 18.23 9.72
N ALA A 76 14.47 18.21 9.01
CA ALA A 76 14.33 18.89 7.73
C ALA A 76 14.54 20.42 7.85
N THR A 77 14.11 21.02 8.96
CA THR A 77 14.29 22.45 9.23
C THR A 77 15.76 22.80 9.45
N PHE A 78 16.48 22.05 10.29
CA PHE A 78 17.90 22.29 10.50
C PHE A 78 18.71 22.02 9.24
N LEU A 79 18.42 20.91 8.56
CA LEU A 79 19.13 20.54 7.34
C LEU A 79 19.03 21.63 6.28
N SER A 80 17.81 22.08 5.95
CA SER A 80 17.61 23.12 4.93
C SER A 80 18.32 24.44 5.26
N ASN A 81 18.41 24.82 6.55
CA ASN A 81 19.10 26.04 6.97
C ASN A 81 20.63 25.91 6.95
N LEU A 82 21.18 24.73 7.23
CA LEU A 82 22.61 24.50 7.30
C LEU A 82 23.21 24.13 5.93
N GLU A 83 22.43 23.52 5.05
CA GLU A 83 22.80 23.32 3.63
C GLU A 83 23.03 24.66 2.92
N GLU A 84 22.26 25.70 3.24
CA GLU A 84 22.50 27.07 2.72
C GLU A 84 23.89 27.63 3.08
N GLU A 85 24.51 27.15 4.16
CA GLU A 85 25.87 27.52 4.56
C GLU A 85 26.93 26.49 4.13
N GLY A 86 26.54 25.46 3.36
CA GLY A 86 27.43 24.46 2.79
C GLY A 86 27.62 23.18 3.62
N LEU A 87 26.82 22.95 4.67
CA LEU A 87 26.85 21.69 5.41
C LEU A 87 26.17 20.57 4.61
N ASN A 88 26.88 19.47 4.34
CA ASN A 88 26.30 18.30 3.70
C ASN A 88 25.37 17.53 4.66
N GLN A 89 24.28 16.97 4.14
CA GLN A 89 23.31 16.19 4.94
C GLN A 89 23.87 14.99 5.70
N GLY A 90 24.95 14.38 5.21
CA GLY A 90 25.66 13.28 5.86
C GLY A 90 26.43 13.71 7.12
N PHE A 91 26.58 15.02 7.31
CA PHE A 91 27.33 15.63 8.40
C PHE A 91 26.44 16.24 9.48
N LEU A 92 25.13 16.09 9.37
CA LEU A 92 24.16 16.52 10.39
C LEU A 92 23.62 15.32 11.16
N GLU A 93 23.96 15.24 12.44
CA GLU A 93 23.42 14.28 13.40
C GLU A 93 22.45 14.97 14.37
N MET A 94 21.32 14.32 14.65
CA MET A 94 20.37 14.76 15.66
C MET A 94 20.22 13.69 16.73
N VAL A 95 20.37 14.10 17.99
CA VAL A 95 20.29 13.22 19.14
C VAL A 95 19.04 13.55 19.94
N ASN A 96 18.14 12.59 20.05
CA ASN A 96 16.87 12.75 20.74
C ASN A 96 17.06 12.59 22.26
N ILE A 97 17.27 13.72 22.94
CA ILE A 97 17.40 13.78 24.40
C ILE A 97 16.12 14.33 25.07
N ARG A 98 15.02 14.48 24.32
CA ARG A 98 13.74 14.95 24.82
C ARG A 98 12.74 13.81 24.96
N GLU A 99 12.14 13.38 23.85
CA GLU A 99 11.13 12.31 23.85
C GLU A 99 11.70 11.01 24.44
N GLN A 100 12.93 10.66 24.09
CA GLN A 100 13.54 9.36 24.44
C GLN A 100 14.47 9.42 25.66
N CYS A 101 14.56 10.58 26.31
CA CYS A 101 15.40 10.79 27.50
C CYS A 101 14.69 11.66 28.54
N SER A 102 14.73 13.01 28.45
CA SER A 102 14.21 13.87 29.53
C SER A 102 12.74 13.62 29.88
N TRP A 103 11.89 13.31 28.90
CA TRP A 103 10.45 13.14 29.10
C TRP A 103 10.07 11.82 29.76
N VAL A 104 10.95 10.83 29.68
CA VAL A 104 10.73 9.48 30.23
C VAL A 104 11.47 9.26 31.55
N HIS A 105 12.36 10.18 31.94
CA HIS A 105 13.24 10.04 33.11
C HIS A 105 13.04 11.14 34.15
N LYS A 106 11.81 11.65 34.28
CA LYS A 106 11.49 12.78 35.18
C LYS A 106 11.94 12.57 36.64
N ASN A 107 12.06 11.32 37.10
CA ASN A 107 12.44 11.00 38.47
C ASN A 107 13.90 10.51 38.60
N ASP A 108 14.63 10.41 37.49
CA ASP A 108 16.01 9.90 37.44
C ASP A 108 16.88 10.86 36.62
N HIS A 109 17.21 12.01 37.22
CA HIS A 109 17.94 13.08 36.55
C HIS A 109 19.39 12.70 36.28
N GLU A 110 20.02 11.94 37.18
CA GLU A 110 21.39 11.47 37.03
C GLU A 110 21.49 10.47 35.88
N GLY A 111 20.65 9.44 35.87
CA GLY A 111 20.58 8.48 34.77
C GLY A 111 20.17 9.13 33.45
N ALA A 112 19.25 10.10 33.45
CA ALA A 112 18.91 10.87 32.25
C ALA A 112 20.10 11.65 31.70
N THR A 113 20.91 12.24 32.59
CA THR A 113 22.08 13.03 32.19
C THR A 113 23.17 12.12 31.61
N GLU A 114 23.47 10.99 32.26
CA GLU A 114 24.45 10.03 31.72
C GLU A 114 23.95 9.42 30.39
N LYS A 115 22.67 9.10 30.28
CA LYS A 115 22.06 8.68 29.00
C LYS A 115 22.22 9.73 27.90
N ALA A 116 22.00 11.01 28.20
CA ALA A 116 22.16 12.08 27.22
C ALA A 116 23.63 12.19 26.77
N LYS A 117 24.59 12.12 27.68
CA LYS A 117 26.03 12.12 27.35
C LYS A 117 26.40 10.99 26.42
N ASP A 118 25.98 9.78 26.74
CA ASP A 118 26.30 8.58 25.95
C ASP A 118 25.76 8.69 24.52
N LEU A 119 24.50 9.08 24.35
CA LEU A 119 23.90 9.24 23.02
C LEU A 119 24.60 10.35 22.21
N ILE A 120 25.04 11.42 22.87
CA ILE A 120 25.76 12.52 22.21
C ILE A 120 27.18 12.08 21.81
N LYS A 121 27.89 11.35 22.68
CA LYS A 121 29.21 10.77 22.37
C LYS A 121 29.11 9.79 21.19
N GLY A 122 28.11 8.92 21.16
CA GLY A 122 27.82 8.04 20.03
C GLY A 122 27.65 8.81 18.71
N ALA A 123 26.86 9.88 18.72
CA ALA A 123 26.68 10.73 17.54
C ALA A 123 27.96 11.47 17.13
N ILE A 124 28.77 11.91 18.09
CA ILE A 124 30.09 12.54 17.81
C ILE A 124 31.02 11.54 17.13
N GLU A 125 31.19 10.33 17.69
CA GLU A 125 32.05 9.30 17.10
C GLU A 125 31.55 8.88 15.72
N ARG A 126 30.23 8.70 15.55
CA ARG A 126 29.62 8.46 14.22
C ARG A 126 29.96 9.56 13.23
N SER A 127 29.85 10.82 13.65
CA SER A 127 30.08 11.97 12.77
C SER A 127 31.52 12.06 12.27
N LYS A 128 32.51 11.57 13.04
CA LYS A 128 33.92 11.50 12.63
C LYS A 128 34.10 10.59 11.41
N GLU A 129 33.34 9.50 11.34
CA GLU A 129 33.35 8.54 10.23
C GLU A 129 32.36 8.90 9.10
N SER A 130 31.57 9.96 9.27
CA SER A 130 30.61 10.38 8.24
C SER A 130 31.30 10.87 6.96
N THR A 131 30.68 10.54 5.84
CA THR A 131 31.07 10.95 4.49
C THR A 131 29.99 11.81 3.85
N GLU A 132 30.35 12.55 2.79
CA GLU A 132 29.38 13.36 2.06
C GLU A 132 28.32 12.47 1.42
N LEU A 133 27.07 12.90 1.53
CA LEU A 133 25.91 12.27 0.92
C LEU A 133 25.38 13.17 -0.19
N GLU A 134 25.38 12.65 -1.41
CA GLU A 134 24.86 13.34 -2.58
C GLU A 134 23.46 12.86 -2.91
N SER A 135 22.47 13.74 -2.76
CA SER A 135 21.14 13.48 -3.28
C SER A 135 21.16 13.57 -4.80
N LYS A 136 20.80 12.50 -5.48
CA LYS A 136 20.60 12.52 -6.94
C LYS A 136 19.18 12.94 -7.25
N LYS A 137 19.01 13.62 -8.38
CA LYS A 137 17.69 13.91 -8.94
C LYS A 137 17.44 12.98 -10.11
N MET A 138 16.27 12.38 -10.12
CA MET A 138 15.77 11.66 -11.27
C MET A 138 14.68 12.50 -11.94
N GLU A 139 14.86 12.73 -13.23
CA GLU A 139 13.80 13.31 -14.06
C GLU A 139 12.66 12.28 -14.16
N VAL A 140 11.45 12.76 -13.91
CA VAL A 140 10.26 11.93 -13.88
C VAL A 140 9.50 12.11 -15.19
N VAL A 141 9.08 11.00 -15.80
CA VAL A 141 8.24 11.04 -17.00
C VAL A 141 6.85 11.58 -16.63
N PRO A 142 6.42 12.75 -17.16
CA PRO A 142 5.19 13.42 -16.74
C PRO A 142 3.93 12.85 -17.43
N GLU A 143 3.89 11.53 -17.60
CA GLU A 143 2.79 10.79 -18.20
C GLU A 143 2.29 9.71 -17.22
N VAL A 144 0.99 9.41 -17.25
CA VAL A 144 0.35 8.48 -16.32
C VAL A 144 -0.34 7.37 -17.09
N LEU A 145 -0.17 6.13 -16.64
CA LEU A 145 -1.00 5.00 -17.07
C LEU A 145 -2.14 4.78 -16.08
N VAL A 146 -3.37 4.71 -16.56
CA VAL A 146 -4.53 4.27 -15.78
C VAL A 146 -5.05 2.97 -16.39
N ILE A 147 -5.10 1.90 -15.59
CA ILE A 147 -5.50 0.56 -16.03
C ILE A 147 -6.90 0.25 -15.51
N GLY A 148 -7.85 0.12 -16.43
CA GLY A 148 -9.28 -0.07 -16.15
C GLY A 148 -10.04 1.25 -16.23
N ALA A 149 -11.10 1.30 -17.05
CA ALA A 149 -11.90 2.48 -17.33
C ALA A 149 -13.34 2.35 -16.81
N GLY A 150 -13.47 1.77 -15.61
CA GLY A 150 -14.67 1.93 -14.78
C GLY A 150 -14.77 3.35 -14.18
N VAL A 151 -15.75 3.58 -13.30
CA VAL A 151 -15.95 4.90 -12.67
C VAL A 151 -14.70 5.42 -11.95
N ALA A 152 -13.88 4.53 -11.36
CA ALA A 152 -12.61 4.88 -10.74
C ALA A 152 -11.62 5.45 -11.77
N GLY A 153 -11.24 4.64 -12.77
CA GLY A 153 -10.26 5.06 -13.78
C GLY A 153 -10.71 6.23 -14.65
N ILE A 154 -12.02 6.32 -14.97
CA ILE A 154 -12.59 7.50 -15.63
C ILE A 154 -12.40 8.75 -14.76
N THR A 155 -12.73 8.67 -13.47
CA THR A 155 -12.60 9.82 -12.56
C THR A 155 -11.14 10.22 -12.40
N THR A 156 -10.23 9.27 -12.16
CA THR A 156 -8.80 9.53 -12.07
C THR A 156 -8.27 10.19 -13.34
N SER A 157 -8.60 9.65 -14.51
CA SER A 157 -8.13 10.19 -15.81
C SER A 157 -8.62 11.61 -16.07
N LEU A 158 -9.88 11.91 -15.75
CA LEU A 158 -10.42 13.26 -15.90
C LEU A 158 -9.72 14.26 -14.98
N ARG A 159 -9.48 13.90 -13.71
CA ARG A 159 -8.75 14.77 -12.77
C ARG A 159 -7.32 15.01 -13.20
N LEU A 160 -6.59 13.98 -13.59
CA LEU A 160 -5.24 14.14 -14.12
C LEU A 160 -5.19 15.05 -15.35
N ASN A 161 -6.15 14.89 -16.27
CA ASN A 161 -6.27 15.75 -17.45
C ASN A 161 -6.59 17.22 -17.08
N GLU A 162 -7.38 17.49 -16.04
CA GLU A 162 -7.63 18.85 -15.52
C GLU A 162 -6.34 19.54 -15.02
N TYR A 163 -5.39 18.76 -14.48
CA TYR A 163 -4.06 19.23 -14.09
C TYR A 163 -3.06 19.24 -15.25
N GLY A 164 -3.51 19.00 -16.48
CA GLY A 164 -2.67 19.05 -17.68
C GLY A 164 -1.76 17.84 -17.89
N MET A 165 -1.94 16.76 -17.12
CA MET A 165 -1.15 15.54 -17.26
C MET A 165 -1.59 14.73 -18.47
N LYS A 166 -0.62 14.10 -19.14
CA LYS A 166 -0.89 13.14 -20.22
C LYS A 166 -1.25 11.78 -19.63
N VAL A 167 -2.41 11.27 -19.99
CA VAL A 167 -2.99 10.05 -19.44
C VAL A 167 -3.17 9.01 -20.54
N HIS A 168 -2.62 7.83 -20.32
CA HIS A 168 -2.87 6.63 -21.11
C HIS A 168 -3.92 5.80 -20.36
N LEU A 169 -5.17 5.79 -20.83
CA LEU A 169 -6.26 5.05 -20.21
C LEU A 169 -6.47 3.74 -20.98
N VAL A 170 -6.07 2.62 -20.37
CA VAL A 170 -6.18 1.28 -20.97
C VAL A 170 -7.44 0.59 -20.46
N GLU A 171 -8.28 0.11 -21.37
CA GLU A 171 -9.52 -0.61 -21.07
C GLU A 171 -9.55 -1.94 -21.81
N LYS A 172 -9.75 -3.03 -21.06
CA LYS A 172 -9.82 -4.41 -21.59
C LYS A 172 -10.99 -4.56 -22.55
N GLU A 173 -12.14 -3.99 -22.21
CA GLU A 173 -13.36 -4.12 -22.98
C GLU A 173 -13.43 -3.15 -24.17
N ALA A 174 -14.35 -3.44 -25.10
CA ALA A 174 -14.51 -2.62 -26.31
C ALA A 174 -15.00 -1.19 -26.03
N SER A 175 -15.51 -0.92 -24.82
CA SER A 175 -15.99 0.37 -24.34
C SER A 175 -15.63 0.59 -22.88
N ILE A 176 -15.40 1.85 -22.50
CA ILE A 176 -15.29 2.27 -21.10
C ILE A 176 -16.66 2.28 -20.41
N GLY A 177 -16.66 2.37 -19.08
CA GLY A 177 -17.85 2.51 -18.23
C GLY A 177 -17.88 1.52 -17.05
N GLY A 178 -17.27 0.34 -17.23
CA GLY A 178 -17.28 -0.74 -16.24
C GLY A 178 -18.71 -1.15 -15.81
N HIS A 179 -18.85 -1.79 -14.65
CA HIS A 179 -20.17 -2.24 -14.18
C HIS A 179 -21.20 -1.12 -13.97
N MET A 180 -20.76 0.11 -13.64
CA MET A 180 -21.68 1.20 -13.37
C MET A 180 -22.59 1.50 -14.57
N ILE A 181 -22.13 1.30 -15.81
CA ILE A 181 -22.93 1.55 -17.01
C ILE A 181 -24.05 0.51 -17.20
N GLN A 182 -23.91 -0.68 -16.59
CA GLN A 182 -24.91 -1.75 -16.61
C GLN A 182 -26.09 -1.49 -15.66
N TYR A 183 -25.98 -0.53 -14.74
CA TYR A 183 -27.00 -0.32 -13.73
C TYR A 183 -28.12 0.59 -14.25
N PRO A 184 -29.41 0.22 -14.25
CA PRO A 184 -30.48 1.17 -14.57
C PRO A 184 -30.51 2.36 -13.59
N LYS A 185 -30.23 2.09 -12.31
CA LYS A 185 -30.32 3.06 -11.21
C LYS A 185 -29.18 2.87 -10.20
N VAL A 186 -28.80 3.94 -9.50
CA VAL A 186 -27.78 3.89 -8.43
C VAL A 186 -28.38 4.30 -7.07
N PHE A 187 -27.99 3.60 -5.99
CA PHE A 187 -28.39 3.97 -4.64
C PHE A 187 -27.50 5.10 -4.08
N PRO A 188 -27.96 5.85 -3.06
CA PRO A 188 -29.29 5.83 -2.46
C PRO A 188 -30.27 6.78 -3.18
N THR A 189 -29.82 7.51 -4.20
CA THR A 189 -30.59 8.59 -4.84
C THR A 189 -31.58 8.10 -5.89
N LEU A 190 -31.41 6.87 -6.41
CA LEU A 190 -32.17 6.33 -7.54
C LEU A 190 -32.03 7.17 -8.82
N ASP A 191 -30.87 7.79 -9.00
CA ASP A 191 -30.49 8.43 -10.26
C ASP A 191 -30.22 7.37 -11.32
N CYS A 192 -30.42 7.74 -12.59
CA CYS A 192 -29.99 6.90 -13.72
C CYS A 192 -28.45 6.90 -13.78
N SER A 193 -27.83 5.71 -13.82
CA SER A 193 -26.36 5.61 -13.87
C SER A 193 -25.80 6.27 -15.14
N GLN A 194 -26.44 6.04 -16.29
CA GLN A 194 -26.01 6.53 -17.59
C GLN A 194 -26.09 8.07 -17.65
N CYS A 195 -27.07 8.67 -16.98
CA CYS A 195 -27.19 10.13 -16.90
C CYS A 195 -25.98 10.78 -16.19
N ILE A 196 -25.30 10.03 -15.31
CA ILE A 196 -24.13 10.52 -14.56
C ILE A 196 -22.83 10.10 -15.25
N LEU A 197 -22.75 8.87 -15.72
CA LEU A 197 -21.51 8.29 -16.23
C LEU A 197 -21.24 8.60 -17.70
N THR A 198 -22.25 8.53 -18.57
CA THR A 198 -22.07 8.77 -20.01
C THR A 198 -21.51 10.16 -20.33
N PRO A 199 -21.89 11.25 -19.63
CA PRO A 199 -21.22 12.55 -19.80
C PRO A 199 -19.72 12.50 -19.47
N LYS A 200 -19.32 11.78 -18.41
CA LYS A 200 -17.91 11.60 -18.05
C LYS A 200 -17.16 10.75 -19.09
N MET A 201 -17.80 9.71 -19.62
CA MET A 201 -17.25 8.91 -20.71
C MET A 201 -17.02 9.76 -21.97
N ALA A 202 -17.97 10.64 -22.32
CA ALA A 202 -17.80 11.57 -23.43
C ALA A 202 -16.65 12.56 -23.19
N GLN A 203 -16.48 13.05 -21.96
CA GLN A 203 -15.35 13.91 -21.59
C GLN A 203 -13.99 13.21 -21.78
N ILE A 204 -13.89 11.90 -21.46
CA ILE A 204 -12.67 11.11 -21.74
C ILE A 204 -12.33 11.15 -23.23
N SER A 205 -13.31 10.88 -24.10
CA SER A 205 -13.09 10.88 -25.55
C SER A 205 -12.78 12.27 -26.13
N GLN A 206 -13.11 13.34 -25.43
CA GLN A 206 -12.83 14.73 -25.82
C GLN A 206 -11.56 15.29 -25.15
N GLY A 207 -10.97 14.55 -24.21
CA GLY A 207 -9.80 14.96 -23.45
C GLY A 207 -8.56 15.03 -24.33
N LYS A 208 -7.98 16.23 -24.49
CA LYS A 208 -6.81 16.44 -25.35
C LYS A 208 -5.56 15.74 -24.85
N ASN A 209 -5.44 15.54 -23.53
CA ASN A 209 -4.30 14.87 -22.92
C ASN A 209 -4.61 13.40 -22.58
N ILE A 210 -5.76 12.87 -22.99
CA ILE A 210 -6.16 11.49 -22.70
C ILE A 210 -6.05 10.65 -23.96
N ASN A 211 -5.13 9.70 -23.94
CA ASN A 211 -5.02 8.64 -24.93
C ASN A 211 -5.83 7.43 -24.46
N LEU A 212 -7.05 7.28 -24.98
CA LEU A 212 -7.93 6.15 -24.68
C LEU A 212 -7.58 4.93 -25.55
N LEU A 213 -7.08 3.88 -24.90
CA LEU A 213 -6.74 2.59 -25.49
C LEU A 213 -7.78 1.55 -25.06
N SER A 214 -8.96 1.60 -25.69
CA SER A 214 -10.02 0.60 -25.47
C SER A 214 -9.75 -0.69 -26.25
N TYR A 215 -10.28 -1.81 -25.77
CA TYR A 215 -9.99 -3.15 -26.27
C TYR A 215 -8.50 -3.48 -26.23
N SER A 216 -7.83 -3.09 -25.14
CA SER A 216 -6.38 -3.20 -24.97
C SER A 216 -6.02 -3.68 -23.56
N GLU A 217 -4.92 -4.39 -23.44
CA GLU A 217 -4.46 -4.97 -22.16
C GLU A 217 -2.97 -4.70 -21.96
N VAL A 218 -2.59 -4.39 -20.72
CA VAL A 218 -1.17 -4.25 -20.35
C VAL A 218 -0.54 -5.65 -20.34
N LYS A 219 0.57 -5.81 -21.07
CA LYS A 219 1.31 -7.08 -21.16
C LYS A 219 2.53 -7.10 -20.25
N GLU A 220 3.25 -6.00 -20.22
CA GLU A 220 4.55 -5.92 -19.54
C GLU A 220 4.77 -4.51 -19.02
N VAL A 221 5.28 -4.42 -17.80
CA VAL A 221 5.71 -3.15 -17.20
C VAL A 221 7.10 -3.35 -16.61
N ASN A 222 8.05 -2.61 -17.16
CA ASN A 222 9.43 -2.58 -16.69
C ASN A 222 9.81 -1.19 -16.21
N GLY A 223 10.96 -1.10 -15.55
CA GLY A 223 11.51 0.18 -15.08
C GLY A 223 11.18 0.45 -13.62
N VAL A 224 11.35 1.72 -13.27
CA VAL A 224 11.41 2.18 -11.87
C VAL A 224 10.41 3.30 -11.65
N PRO A 225 9.99 3.57 -10.40
CA PRO A 225 8.95 4.56 -10.19
C PRO A 225 9.38 5.97 -10.55
N GLY A 226 8.73 6.52 -11.57
CA GLY A 226 9.06 7.76 -12.24
C GLY A 226 9.54 7.59 -13.69
N ASP A 227 9.95 6.38 -14.10
CA ASP A 227 10.29 6.02 -15.49
C ASP A 227 9.98 4.53 -15.74
N PHE A 228 8.69 4.24 -15.91
CA PHE A 228 8.20 2.93 -16.33
C PHE A 228 8.11 2.87 -17.85
N THR A 229 8.50 1.74 -18.43
CA THR A 229 8.23 1.37 -19.82
C THR A 229 7.12 0.34 -19.85
N VAL A 230 6.03 0.66 -20.55
CA VAL A 230 4.80 -0.13 -20.58
C VAL A 230 4.56 -0.64 -21.98
N LYS A 231 4.37 -1.96 -22.12
CA LYS A 231 3.87 -2.57 -23.35
C LYS A 231 2.39 -2.91 -23.21
N VAL A 232 1.61 -2.45 -24.18
CA VAL A 232 0.17 -2.69 -24.25
C VAL A 232 -0.14 -3.46 -25.52
N TRP A 233 -0.92 -4.53 -25.37
CA TRP A 233 -1.50 -5.27 -26.48
C TRP A 233 -2.85 -4.66 -26.84
N VAL A 234 -2.93 -4.05 -28.02
CA VAL A 234 -4.19 -3.62 -28.62
C VAL A 234 -4.77 -4.83 -29.35
N LYS A 235 -5.85 -5.40 -28.80
CA LYS A 235 -6.49 -6.60 -29.36
C LYS A 235 -7.00 -6.31 -30.77
N PRO A 236 -7.02 -7.33 -31.65
CA PRO A 236 -7.56 -7.17 -32.98
C PRO A 236 -9.04 -6.79 -32.87
N ARG A 237 -9.40 -5.57 -33.25
CA ARG A 237 -10.79 -5.10 -33.21
C ARG A 237 -11.54 -5.54 -34.46
N GLY A 238 -10.80 -5.71 -35.56
CA GLY A 238 -11.34 -5.95 -36.90
C GLY A 238 -12.10 -4.76 -37.50
N VAL A 239 -12.06 -3.61 -36.82
CA VAL A 239 -12.69 -2.36 -37.22
C VAL A 239 -11.75 -1.21 -36.89
N ASP A 240 -11.33 -0.48 -37.90
CA ASP A 240 -10.49 0.71 -37.81
C ASP A 240 -11.21 1.83 -37.04
N PRO A 241 -10.68 2.24 -35.87
CA PRO A 241 -11.30 3.25 -35.05
C PRO A 241 -11.44 4.63 -35.70
N GLU A 242 -10.54 4.99 -36.61
CA GLU A 242 -10.50 6.32 -37.24
C GLU A 242 -11.50 6.43 -38.40
N LYS A 243 -11.81 5.30 -39.06
CA LYS A 243 -12.74 5.26 -40.19
C LYS A 243 -14.18 4.93 -39.79
N CYS A 244 -14.37 4.23 -38.68
CA CYS A 244 -15.70 3.75 -38.29
C CYS A 244 -16.64 4.90 -37.91
N ILE A 245 -17.75 5.02 -38.62
CA ILE A 245 -18.81 6.03 -38.35
C ILE A 245 -19.93 5.52 -37.42
N GLY A 246 -19.80 4.31 -36.87
CA GLY A 246 -20.77 3.76 -35.90
C GLY A 246 -22.19 3.51 -36.44
N CYS A 247 -22.39 3.40 -37.76
CA CYS A 247 -23.72 3.33 -38.39
C CYS A 247 -24.49 2.01 -38.17
N GLY A 248 -23.80 0.90 -37.88
CA GLY A 248 -24.43 -0.41 -37.63
C GLY A 248 -24.85 -1.23 -38.85
N ALA A 249 -24.58 -0.77 -40.08
CA ALA A 249 -24.87 -1.54 -41.30
C ALA A 249 -24.24 -2.95 -41.28
N CYS A 250 -23.03 -3.06 -40.73
CA CYS A 250 -22.31 -4.32 -40.59
C CYS A 250 -22.96 -5.31 -39.60
N ASN A 251 -23.56 -4.81 -38.52
CA ASN A 251 -24.24 -5.61 -37.51
C ASN A 251 -25.54 -6.22 -38.03
N GLN A 252 -26.29 -5.47 -38.85
CA GLN A 252 -27.56 -5.93 -39.43
C GLN A 252 -27.41 -7.16 -40.33
N VAL A 253 -26.30 -7.25 -41.07
CA VAL A 253 -26.04 -8.37 -42.01
C VAL A 253 -25.30 -9.55 -41.37
N CYS A 254 -24.84 -9.43 -40.12
CA CYS A 254 -23.98 -10.44 -39.50
C CYS A 254 -24.77 -11.71 -39.14
N PRO A 255 -24.37 -12.89 -39.65
CA PRO A 255 -25.01 -14.16 -39.28
C PRO A 255 -24.45 -14.75 -37.98
N GLY A 256 -23.22 -14.38 -37.58
CA GLY A 256 -22.58 -14.88 -36.36
C GLY A 256 -23.27 -14.38 -35.10
N LYS A 257 -23.30 -15.22 -34.07
CA LYS A 257 -23.94 -14.95 -32.77
C LYS A 257 -23.02 -15.39 -31.64
N GLY A 258 -22.93 -14.56 -30.61
CA GLY A 258 -22.16 -14.80 -29.39
C GLY A 258 -22.93 -14.41 -28.14
N PRO A 259 -22.43 -14.74 -26.95
CA PRO A 259 -22.99 -14.25 -25.69
C PRO A 259 -22.92 -12.72 -25.63
N ASP A 260 -23.91 -12.09 -25.01
CA ASP A 260 -23.92 -10.65 -24.76
C ASP A 260 -23.44 -10.35 -23.34
N GLU A 261 -22.14 -10.09 -23.19
CA GLU A 261 -21.46 -9.87 -21.91
C GLU A 261 -22.02 -8.64 -21.18
N TYR A 262 -22.36 -7.58 -21.91
CA TYR A 262 -22.98 -6.39 -21.31
C TYR A 262 -24.32 -6.71 -20.63
N ASN A 263 -25.04 -7.70 -21.15
CA ASN A 263 -26.30 -8.19 -20.61
C ASN A 263 -26.15 -9.50 -19.81
N GLU A 264 -24.95 -9.76 -19.25
CA GLU A 264 -24.67 -10.93 -18.38
C GLU A 264 -25.04 -12.27 -19.04
N GLY A 265 -24.92 -12.37 -20.38
CA GLY A 265 -25.24 -13.59 -21.12
C GLY A 265 -26.73 -13.95 -21.21
N LEU A 266 -27.64 -13.10 -20.73
CA LEU A 266 -29.09 -13.33 -20.78
C LEU A 266 -29.68 -13.34 -22.20
N GLN A 267 -28.93 -12.81 -23.18
CA GLN A 267 -29.27 -12.86 -24.59
C GLN A 267 -28.03 -13.08 -25.46
N GLN A 268 -28.24 -13.30 -26.75
CA GLN A 268 -27.16 -13.37 -27.73
C GLN A 268 -27.04 -12.05 -28.51
N ARG A 269 -25.81 -11.60 -28.72
CA ARG A 269 -25.48 -10.50 -29.63
C ARG A 269 -24.91 -11.05 -30.94
N LYS A 270 -24.75 -10.18 -31.93
CA LYS A 270 -24.05 -10.51 -33.19
C LYS A 270 -22.54 -10.56 -32.96
N ALA A 271 -21.82 -11.28 -33.84
CA ALA A 271 -20.36 -11.35 -33.77
C ALA A 271 -19.67 -10.00 -34.01
N ILE A 272 -20.18 -9.18 -34.94
CA ILE A 272 -19.78 -7.76 -35.01
C ILE A 272 -20.78 -6.92 -34.23
N TYR A 273 -20.33 -6.23 -33.19
CA TYR A 273 -21.20 -5.61 -32.20
C TYR A 273 -20.65 -4.29 -31.68
N ARG A 274 -21.53 -3.49 -31.06
CA ARG A 274 -21.16 -2.39 -30.19
C ARG A 274 -21.73 -2.73 -28.81
N PRO A 275 -20.95 -2.68 -27.70
CA PRO A 275 -21.38 -3.22 -26.41
C PRO A 275 -22.74 -2.71 -25.94
N PHE A 276 -22.98 -1.41 -26.05
CA PHE A 276 -24.25 -0.77 -25.76
C PHE A 276 -24.41 0.51 -26.59
N PRO A 277 -25.61 1.10 -26.71
CA PRO A 277 -25.85 2.22 -27.62
C PRO A 277 -25.00 3.47 -27.35
N GLN A 278 -24.70 3.77 -26.08
CA GLN A 278 -23.90 4.90 -25.62
C GLN A 278 -22.42 4.56 -25.41
N ALA A 279 -21.93 3.47 -25.99
CA ALA A 279 -20.54 3.02 -25.84
C ALA A 279 -19.54 4.10 -26.24
N VAL A 280 -18.44 4.19 -25.49
CA VAL A 280 -17.31 5.07 -25.76
C VAL A 280 -16.04 4.22 -25.80
N PRO A 281 -15.32 4.18 -26.94
CA PRO A 281 -15.66 4.87 -28.19
C PRO A 281 -16.89 4.25 -28.88
N SER A 282 -17.60 5.05 -29.68
CA SER A 282 -18.82 4.61 -30.38
C SER A 282 -18.50 3.82 -31.66
N ILE A 283 -17.80 2.70 -31.48
CA ILE A 283 -17.16 1.91 -32.54
C ILE A 283 -17.62 0.45 -32.41
N TYR A 284 -17.73 -0.24 -33.55
CA TYR A 284 -18.03 -1.67 -33.58
C TYR A 284 -16.75 -2.50 -33.39
N THR A 285 -16.90 -3.71 -32.86
CA THR A 285 -15.82 -4.68 -32.64
C THR A 285 -16.26 -6.03 -33.17
N ILE A 286 -15.33 -6.81 -33.71
CA ILE A 286 -15.55 -8.21 -34.09
C ILE A 286 -15.13 -9.10 -32.92
N ASP A 287 -16.08 -9.86 -32.39
CA ASP A 287 -15.82 -11.04 -31.58
C ASP A 287 -15.42 -12.19 -32.51
N TYR A 288 -14.13 -12.51 -32.51
CA TYR A 288 -13.56 -13.53 -33.39
C TYR A 288 -13.95 -14.96 -33.04
N GLU A 289 -14.33 -15.24 -31.79
CA GLU A 289 -14.79 -16.57 -31.39
C GLU A 289 -16.17 -16.87 -31.99
N SER A 290 -17.01 -15.84 -32.08
CA SER A 290 -18.36 -15.93 -32.68
C SER A 290 -18.38 -15.64 -34.19
N CYS A 291 -17.26 -15.20 -34.78
CA CYS A 291 -17.18 -14.76 -36.16
C CYS A 291 -17.04 -15.93 -37.16
N LEU A 292 -17.94 -16.01 -38.14
CA LEU A 292 -17.88 -17.01 -39.22
C LEU A 292 -16.91 -16.64 -40.36
N LYS A 293 -16.18 -15.52 -40.27
CA LYS A 293 -15.27 -14.99 -41.30
C LYS A 293 -15.86 -14.93 -42.72
N CYS A 294 -17.17 -14.65 -42.84
CA CYS A 294 -17.88 -14.69 -44.13
C CYS A 294 -17.71 -13.45 -45.04
N GLY A 295 -17.13 -12.36 -44.54
CA GLY A 295 -16.92 -11.12 -45.31
C GLY A 295 -18.15 -10.25 -45.56
N ALA A 296 -19.33 -10.61 -45.04
CA ALA A 296 -20.57 -9.85 -45.29
C ALA A 296 -20.53 -8.44 -44.70
N CYS A 297 -19.97 -8.29 -43.50
CA CYS A 297 -19.84 -7.00 -42.82
C CYS A 297 -18.87 -6.05 -43.53
N GLU A 298 -17.77 -6.57 -44.08
CA GLU A 298 -16.78 -5.82 -44.84
C GLU A 298 -17.37 -5.23 -46.12
N LYS A 299 -18.08 -6.04 -46.91
CA LYS A 299 -18.70 -5.64 -48.18
C LYS A 299 -19.73 -4.51 -48.06
N ILE A 300 -20.45 -4.45 -46.93
CA ILE A 300 -21.51 -3.46 -46.72
C ILE A 300 -21.00 -2.19 -46.02
N CYS A 301 -19.75 -2.17 -45.55
CA CYS A 301 -19.22 -1.06 -44.78
C CYS A 301 -19.02 0.18 -45.66
N PRO A 302 -19.80 1.27 -45.48
CA PRO A 302 -19.66 2.45 -46.35
C PRO A 302 -18.35 3.21 -46.14
N ALA A 303 -17.71 3.03 -44.98
CA ALA A 303 -16.47 3.71 -44.63
C ALA A 303 -15.21 2.86 -44.89
N ASN A 304 -15.37 1.63 -45.40
CA ASN A 304 -14.27 0.66 -45.59
C ASN A 304 -13.39 0.53 -44.33
N ALA A 305 -14.05 0.46 -43.16
CA ALA A 305 -13.39 0.44 -41.87
C ALA A 305 -13.12 -0.97 -41.34
N ILE A 306 -13.60 -2.02 -42.00
CA ILE A 306 -13.55 -3.40 -41.47
C ILE A 306 -12.37 -4.15 -42.10
N ASP A 307 -11.56 -4.78 -41.26
CA ASP A 307 -10.51 -5.72 -41.65
C ASP A 307 -10.66 -6.99 -40.82
N ILE A 308 -11.15 -8.08 -41.43
CA ILE A 308 -11.40 -9.35 -40.72
C ILE A 308 -10.11 -10.07 -40.35
N ASN A 309 -8.97 -9.67 -40.92
CA ASN A 309 -7.67 -10.26 -40.63
C ASN A 309 -6.77 -9.32 -39.81
N ASP A 310 -7.36 -8.34 -39.12
CA ASP A 310 -6.66 -7.46 -38.18
C ASP A 310 -5.80 -8.33 -37.23
N PRO A 311 -4.47 -8.19 -37.26
CA PRO A 311 -3.59 -8.99 -36.42
C PRO A 311 -3.53 -8.46 -34.97
N GLY A 312 -4.09 -7.29 -34.69
CA GLY A 312 -3.80 -6.54 -33.46
C GLY A 312 -2.42 -5.89 -33.53
N LYS A 313 -2.02 -5.17 -32.48
CA LYS A 313 -0.70 -4.54 -32.41
C LYS A 313 -0.21 -4.35 -30.98
N GLU A 314 1.10 -4.42 -30.82
CA GLU A 314 1.75 -3.97 -29.59
C GLU A 314 2.15 -2.51 -29.71
N ILE A 315 1.93 -1.76 -28.63
CA ILE A 315 2.38 -0.39 -28.48
C ILE A 315 3.23 -0.29 -27.22
N GLU A 316 4.26 0.53 -27.27
CA GLU A 316 5.15 0.79 -26.15
C GLU A 316 5.19 2.30 -25.89
N PHE A 317 5.13 2.68 -24.62
CA PHE A 317 5.28 4.07 -24.18
C PHE A 317 5.82 4.13 -22.76
N LYS A 318 6.33 5.30 -22.38
CA LYS A 318 6.86 5.56 -21.03
C LYS A 318 5.84 6.31 -20.17
N VAL A 319 5.80 6.00 -18.88
CA VAL A 319 4.99 6.71 -17.88
C VAL A 319 5.75 6.86 -16.57
N GLY A 320 5.49 7.91 -15.81
CA GLY A 320 6.09 8.09 -14.49
C GLY A 320 5.29 7.41 -13.39
N ALA A 321 3.97 7.30 -13.56
CA ALA A 321 3.07 6.71 -12.57
C ALA A 321 2.04 5.77 -13.21
N ILE A 322 1.57 4.81 -12.41
CA ILE A 322 0.55 3.82 -12.80
C ILE A 322 -0.58 3.85 -11.77
N VAL A 323 -1.84 3.81 -12.22
CA VAL A 323 -3.02 3.66 -11.37
C VAL A 323 -3.78 2.39 -11.75
N LEU A 324 -3.94 1.49 -10.77
CA LEU A 324 -4.77 0.30 -10.88
C LEU A 324 -6.23 0.62 -10.54
N ALA A 325 -7.13 0.42 -11.51
CA ALA A 325 -8.56 0.67 -11.39
C ALA A 325 -9.39 -0.40 -12.13
N THR A 326 -8.93 -1.66 -12.09
CA THR A 326 -9.46 -2.78 -12.89
C THR A 326 -10.83 -3.30 -12.46
N GLY A 327 -11.41 -2.75 -11.39
CA GLY A 327 -12.79 -3.06 -11.01
C GLY A 327 -12.90 -4.33 -10.18
N PHE A 328 -13.89 -5.16 -10.48
CA PHE A 328 -14.21 -6.40 -9.77
C PHE A 328 -14.96 -7.37 -10.70
N GLU A 329 -15.15 -8.60 -10.25
CA GLU A 329 -16.13 -9.53 -10.81
C GLU A 329 -17.02 -10.11 -9.70
N LEU A 330 -18.16 -10.68 -10.07
CA LEU A 330 -18.95 -11.49 -9.15
C LEU A 330 -18.44 -12.92 -9.12
N PHE A 331 -18.30 -13.48 -7.92
CA PHE A 331 -17.96 -14.89 -7.75
C PHE A 331 -19.03 -15.79 -8.37
N ASP A 332 -18.60 -16.75 -9.19
CA ASP A 332 -19.50 -17.72 -9.81
C ASP A 332 -20.07 -18.70 -8.77
N LEU A 333 -21.38 -18.68 -8.60
CA LEU A 333 -22.11 -19.53 -7.66
C LEU A 333 -22.50 -20.89 -8.25
N SER A 334 -22.15 -21.20 -9.50
CA SER A 334 -22.50 -22.47 -10.16
C SER A 334 -21.92 -23.69 -9.42
N GLY A 335 -20.78 -23.51 -8.74
CA GLY A 335 -20.14 -24.51 -7.88
C GLY A 335 -20.81 -24.70 -6.52
N LEU A 336 -21.83 -23.90 -6.17
CA LEU A 336 -22.58 -23.97 -4.92
C LEU A 336 -24.02 -24.47 -5.19
N PRO A 337 -24.22 -25.79 -5.31
CA PRO A 337 -25.49 -26.37 -5.76
C PRO A 337 -26.67 -26.04 -4.85
N GLN A 338 -26.43 -25.73 -3.58
CA GLN A 338 -27.47 -25.31 -2.62
C GLN A 338 -28.20 -24.03 -3.08
N TYR A 339 -27.56 -23.19 -3.89
CA TYR A 339 -28.22 -21.99 -4.42
C TYR A 339 -28.89 -22.21 -5.78
N GLY A 340 -28.63 -23.34 -6.45
CA GLY A 340 -29.27 -23.66 -7.73
C GLY A 340 -28.94 -22.74 -8.90
N TYR A 341 -27.90 -21.89 -8.79
CA TYR A 341 -27.46 -21.01 -9.89
C TYR A 341 -26.93 -21.85 -11.06
N GLY A 342 -27.27 -21.46 -12.28
CA GLY A 342 -26.98 -22.24 -13.50
C GLY A 342 -27.89 -23.47 -13.71
N LEU A 343 -28.39 -24.07 -12.64
CA LEU A 343 -29.28 -25.25 -12.68
C LEU A 343 -30.75 -24.86 -12.88
N TYR A 344 -31.25 -23.89 -12.10
CA TYR A 344 -32.66 -23.49 -12.14
C TYR A 344 -32.83 -22.22 -12.95
N PRO A 345 -33.82 -22.16 -13.87
CA PRO A 345 -34.04 -20.97 -14.69
C PRO A 345 -34.53 -19.76 -13.87
N ASN A 346 -35.12 -20.00 -12.69
CA ASN A 346 -35.65 -19.00 -11.78
C ASN A 346 -34.58 -18.34 -10.89
N VAL A 347 -33.33 -18.79 -10.95
CA VAL A 347 -32.24 -18.27 -10.10
C VAL A 347 -31.30 -17.41 -10.94
N VAL A 348 -31.17 -16.14 -10.57
CA VAL A 348 -30.32 -15.15 -11.23
C VAL A 348 -29.39 -14.46 -10.24
N THR A 349 -28.32 -13.83 -10.73
CA THR A 349 -27.46 -12.95 -9.92
C THR A 349 -28.02 -11.54 -9.82
N SER A 350 -27.47 -10.75 -8.90
CA SER A 350 -27.82 -9.35 -8.75
C SER A 350 -27.47 -8.49 -9.96
N LEU A 351 -26.39 -8.79 -10.70
CA LEU A 351 -26.06 -8.09 -11.95
C LEU A 351 -27.01 -8.48 -13.09
N GLU A 352 -27.36 -9.75 -13.23
CA GLU A 352 -28.40 -10.19 -14.17
C GLU A 352 -29.72 -9.46 -13.88
N MET A 353 -30.07 -9.28 -12.60
CA MET A 353 -31.24 -8.51 -12.19
C MET A 353 -31.14 -7.02 -12.56
N GLU A 354 -29.96 -6.39 -12.50
CA GLU A 354 -29.79 -5.02 -13.03
C GLU A 354 -30.16 -4.96 -14.51
N ARG A 355 -29.73 -5.95 -15.31
CA ARG A 355 -30.03 -6.02 -16.74
C ARG A 355 -31.51 -6.30 -16.99
N ILE A 356 -32.16 -7.15 -16.21
CA ILE A 356 -33.62 -7.39 -16.28
C ILE A 356 -34.41 -6.11 -15.99
N LEU A 357 -33.95 -5.28 -15.05
CA LEU A 357 -34.63 -4.02 -14.67
C LEU A 357 -34.38 -2.87 -15.66
N ASP A 358 -33.39 -2.98 -16.53
CA ASP A 358 -33.03 -1.95 -17.51
C ASP A 358 -33.97 -1.96 -18.72
N VAL A 359 -34.39 -0.76 -19.13
CA VAL A 359 -35.22 -0.54 -20.33
C VAL A 359 -34.48 -0.90 -21.62
N ASN A 360 -33.16 -0.79 -21.64
CA ASN A 360 -32.28 -1.22 -22.73
C ASN A 360 -31.70 -2.62 -22.49
N GLY A 361 -32.18 -3.31 -21.45
CA GLY A 361 -31.81 -4.69 -21.14
C GLY A 361 -32.53 -5.73 -22.00
N PRO A 362 -32.19 -7.02 -21.82
CA PRO A 362 -32.67 -8.11 -22.67
C PRO A 362 -34.19 -8.33 -22.60
N THR A 363 -34.83 -7.94 -21.49
CA THR A 363 -36.28 -8.08 -21.28
C THR A 363 -37.05 -6.77 -21.49
N GLY A 364 -36.39 -5.68 -21.89
CA GLY A 364 -37.03 -4.37 -22.03
C GLY A 364 -37.68 -3.87 -20.73
N SER A 365 -37.05 -4.12 -19.58
CA SER A 365 -37.55 -3.88 -18.21
C SER A 365 -38.74 -4.72 -17.75
N MET A 366 -39.16 -5.74 -18.51
CA MET A 366 -40.15 -6.71 -18.05
C MET A 366 -39.52 -7.66 -17.02
N VAL A 367 -40.16 -7.77 -15.85
CA VAL A 367 -39.72 -8.68 -14.78
C VAL A 367 -40.30 -10.06 -15.04
N ILE A 368 -39.53 -10.87 -15.76
CA ILE A 368 -39.86 -12.23 -16.16
C ILE A 368 -38.69 -13.17 -15.82
N VAL A 369 -38.96 -14.47 -15.76
CA VAL A 369 -37.90 -15.48 -15.71
C VAL A 369 -37.20 -15.52 -17.08
N PRO A 370 -35.93 -15.09 -17.22
CA PRO A 370 -35.34 -14.81 -18.53
C PRO A 370 -35.33 -16.02 -19.49
N LYS A 371 -35.06 -17.22 -18.96
CA LYS A 371 -34.98 -18.44 -19.76
C LYS A 371 -36.34 -18.98 -20.21
N THR A 372 -37.43 -18.67 -19.49
CA THR A 372 -38.75 -19.28 -19.75
C THR A 372 -39.81 -18.26 -20.20
N GLY A 373 -39.57 -16.96 -20.01
CA GLY A 373 -40.52 -15.90 -20.34
C GLY A 373 -41.70 -15.78 -19.37
N LYS A 374 -41.70 -16.53 -18.26
CA LYS A 374 -42.81 -16.56 -17.32
C LYS A 374 -42.88 -15.29 -16.48
N GLU A 375 -44.11 -14.86 -16.19
CA GLU A 375 -44.40 -13.71 -15.33
C GLU A 375 -43.93 -13.98 -13.89
N VAL A 376 -43.38 -12.95 -13.25
CA VAL A 376 -42.88 -12.99 -11.87
C VAL A 376 -43.77 -12.12 -10.99
N LYS A 377 -44.25 -12.66 -9.87
CA LYS A 377 -45.03 -11.92 -8.86
C LYS A 377 -44.30 -11.84 -7.52
N ASN A 378 -43.55 -12.88 -7.17
CA ASN A 378 -42.81 -13.00 -5.91
C ASN A 378 -41.31 -13.13 -6.21
N VAL A 379 -40.53 -12.17 -5.72
CA VAL A 379 -39.07 -12.13 -5.87
C VAL A 379 -38.42 -12.30 -4.50
N THR A 380 -37.49 -13.23 -4.39
CA THR A 380 -36.74 -13.45 -3.15
C THR A 380 -35.25 -13.16 -3.34
N TYR A 381 -34.68 -12.31 -2.49
CA TYR A 381 -33.25 -12.00 -2.47
C TYR A 381 -32.54 -12.86 -1.42
N VAL A 382 -31.40 -13.40 -1.80
CA VAL A 382 -30.48 -14.13 -0.91
C VAL A 382 -29.22 -13.29 -0.73
N LEU A 383 -29.14 -12.57 0.39
CA LEU A 383 -27.95 -11.79 0.71
C LEU A 383 -26.82 -12.68 1.18
N CYS A 384 -25.58 -12.22 0.95
CA CYS A 384 -24.37 -12.95 1.34
C CYS A 384 -24.32 -14.37 0.75
N ALA A 385 -24.85 -14.56 -0.47
CA ALA A 385 -24.82 -15.86 -1.14
C ALA A 385 -23.36 -16.19 -1.51
N GLY A 386 -22.68 -16.95 -0.65
CA GLY A 386 -21.24 -17.23 -0.76
C GLY A 386 -20.32 -16.14 -0.21
N SER A 387 -20.83 -15.03 0.36
CA SER A 387 -20.01 -14.03 1.08
C SER A 387 -20.12 -14.21 2.59
N ARG A 388 -19.14 -13.72 3.35
CA ARG A 388 -19.06 -13.99 4.80
C ARG A 388 -19.17 -15.49 5.09
N ASP A 389 -18.51 -16.27 4.24
CA ASP A 389 -18.58 -17.72 4.21
C ASP A 389 -17.17 -18.30 4.21
N THR A 390 -16.74 -18.77 5.36
CA THR A 390 -15.41 -19.36 5.56
C THR A 390 -15.27 -20.71 4.86
N GLU A 391 -16.36 -21.45 4.66
CA GLU A 391 -16.32 -22.76 3.97
C GLU A 391 -16.09 -22.59 2.47
N VAL A 392 -16.63 -21.52 1.88
CA VAL A 392 -16.41 -21.14 0.47
C VAL A 392 -15.05 -20.43 0.28
N GLY A 393 -14.33 -20.10 1.37
CA GLY A 393 -13.08 -19.33 1.31
C GLY A 393 -13.29 -17.86 0.96
N ARG A 394 -14.44 -17.29 1.34
CA ARG A 394 -14.83 -15.89 1.10
C ARG A 394 -15.36 -15.26 2.39
N PRO A 395 -14.49 -15.07 3.41
CA PRO A 395 -14.90 -14.58 4.73
C PRO A 395 -15.30 -13.10 4.73
N HIS A 396 -14.88 -12.33 3.72
CA HIS A 396 -15.13 -10.90 3.63
C HIS A 396 -16.58 -10.53 3.34
N CYS A 397 -16.92 -9.28 3.66
CA CYS A 397 -18.20 -8.67 3.30
C CYS A 397 -18.06 -7.84 2.03
N SER A 398 -18.92 -8.06 1.03
CA SER A 398 -18.90 -7.28 -0.21
C SER A 398 -19.47 -5.87 -0.11
N ARG A 399 -19.84 -5.41 1.10
CA ARG A 399 -20.24 -4.03 1.49
C ARG A 399 -21.47 -3.42 0.80
N VAL A 400 -21.70 -3.68 -0.48
CA VAL A 400 -22.76 -3.04 -1.29
C VAL A 400 -23.98 -3.92 -1.52
N CYS A 401 -23.90 -5.22 -1.21
CA CYS A 401 -24.95 -6.19 -1.51
C CYS A 401 -26.28 -5.94 -0.79
N CYS A 402 -26.23 -5.45 0.45
CA CYS A 402 -27.42 -4.98 1.14
C CYS A 402 -28.06 -3.82 0.37
N LEU A 403 -27.26 -2.82 -0.01
CA LEU A 403 -27.74 -1.57 -0.62
C LEU A 403 -28.30 -1.74 -2.02
N TYR A 404 -27.63 -2.50 -2.91
CA TYR A 404 -28.19 -2.76 -4.23
C TYR A 404 -29.46 -3.61 -4.15
N SER A 405 -29.56 -4.52 -3.16
CA SER A 405 -30.76 -5.35 -3.01
C SER A 405 -31.93 -4.52 -2.50
N LEU A 406 -31.69 -3.58 -1.57
CA LEU A 406 -32.69 -2.58 -1.17
C LEU A 406 -33.15 -1.75 -2.36
N LYS A 407 -32.21 -1.30 -3.20
CA LYS A 407 -32.50 -0.54 -4.41
C LYS A 407 -33.38 -1.32 -5.39
N GLN A 408 -32.97 -2.53 -5.76
CA GLN A 408 -33.72 -3.38 -6.68
C GLN A 408 -35.09 -3.75 -6.09
N ALA A 409 -35.18 -4.04 -4.79
CA ALA A 409 -36.43 -4.31 -4.10
C ALA A 409 -37.41 -3.13 -4.14
N GLN A 410 -36.95 -1.90 -3.91
CA GLN A 410 -37.80 -0.71 -4.05
C GLN A 410 -38.34 -0.57 -5.48
N LEU A 411 -37.50 -0.78 -6.49
CA LEU A 411 -37.89 -0.71 -7.91
C LEU A 411 -38.93 -1.79 -8.28
N LEU A 412 -38.88 -2.96 -7.63
CA LEU A 412 -39.85 -4.03 -7.80
C LEU A 412 -41.17 -3.74 -7.08
N ARG A 413 -41.11 -3.20 -5.85
CA ARG A 413 -42.31 -2.77 -5.10
C ARG A 413 -43.07 -1.66 -5.83
N ASP A 414 -42.36 -0.72 -6.45
CA ASP A 414 -42.99 0.35 -7.26
C ASP A 414 -43.74 -0.20 -8.49
N ARG A 415 -43.44 -1.43 -8.90
CA ARG A 415 -44.15 -2.17 -9.96
C ARG A 415 -45.24 -3.12 -9.42
N GLY A 416 -45.46 -3.14 -8.11
CA GLY A 416 -46.50 -3.96 -7.47
C GLY A 416 -46.11 -5.42 -7.20
N LEU A 417 -44.82 -5.81 -7.35
CA LEU A 417 -44.36 -7.17 -7.05
C LEU A 417 -44.12 -7.37 -5.56
N ASN A 418 -44.25 -8.61 -5.07
CA ASN A 418 -43.88 -8.99 -3.72
C ASN A 418 -42.38 -9.25 -3.64
N VAL A 419 -41.72 -8.72 -2.60
CA VAL A 419 -40.28 -8.87 -2.43
C VAL A 419 -39.97 -9.32 -1.01
N THR A 420 -39.16 -10.37 -0.91
CA THR A 420 -38.61 -10.89 0.35
C THR A 420 -37.08 -10.81 0.29
N ILE A 421 -36.44 -10.35 1.36
CA ILE A 421 -34.98 -10.29 1.49
C ILE A 421 -34.54 -11.15 2.67
N HIS A 422 -33.80 -12.22 2.39
CA HIS A 422 -33.12 -13.04 3.40
C HIS A 422 -31.75 -12.45 3.71
N TYR A 423 -31.48 -12.20 4.98
CA TYR A 423 -30.27 -11.50 5.41
C TYR A 423 -29.75 -12.00 6.77
N ILE A 424 -28.45 -11.86 6.99
CA ILE A 424 -27.84 -12.04 8.32
C ILE A 424 -27.89 -10.69 9.07
N ASP A 425 -27.28 -9.67 8.46
CA ASP A 425 -27.29 -8.28 8.91
C ASP A 425 -27.58 -7.35 7.72
N ILE A 426 -28.42 -6.34 7.90
CA ILE A 426 -28.52 -5.24 6.94
C ILE A 426 -27.37 -4.28 7.23
N ARG A 427 -26.40 -4.21 6.32
CA ARG A 427 -25.27 -3.29 6.39
C ARG A 427 -25.54 -2.08 5.50
N ALA A 428 -26.06 -1.03 6.10
CA ALA A 428 -26.34 0.24 5.44
C ALA A 428 -25.47 1.40 6.00
N PRO A 429 -24.11 1.27 6.07
CA PRO A 429 -23.27 2.33 6.60
C PRO A 429 -23.06 3.44 5.56
N GLY A 430 -23.42 4.67 5.90
CA GLY A 430 -23.20 5.82 5.01
C GLY A 430 -24.27 6.87 5.15
N ARG A 431 -24.06 8.02 4.49
CA ARG A 431 -25.02 9.12 4.51
C ARG A 431 -26.30 8.70 3.77
N ARG A 432 -27.44 8.70 4.47
CA ARG A 432 -28.78 8.36 3.95
C ARG A 432 -29.04 6.88 3.68
N TYR A 433 -28.15 5.98 4.06
CA TYR A 433 -28.29 4.55 3.74
C TYR A 433 -29.26 3.84 4.69
N GLU A 434 -29.27 4.22 5.97
CA GLU A 434 -30.26 3.74 6.95
C GLU A 434 -31.67 4.23 6.60
N GLU A 435 -31.81 5.49 6.21
CA GLU A 435 -33.08 6.05 5.74
C GLU A 435 -33.55 5.35 4.46
N PHE A 436 -32.63 4.98 3.56
CA PHE A 436 -32.94 4.19 2.37
C PHE A 436 -33.43 2.77 2.74
N TYR A 437 -32.83 2.14 3.74
CA TYR A 437 -33.32 0.88 4.30
C TYR A 437 -34.74 1.03 4.86
N ARG A 438 -34.96 2.04 5.71
CA ARG A 438 -36.28 2.35 6.28
C ARG A 438 -37.34 2.58 5.21
N THR A 439 -37.06 3.37 4.17
CA THR A 439 -37.98 3.57 3.04
C THR A 439 -38.30 2.24 2.33
N THR A 440 -37.35 1.32 2.25
CA THR A 440 -37.57 -0.01 1.67
C THR A 440 -38.57 -0.82 2.51
N GLN A 441 -38.48 -0.74 3.84
CA GLN A 441 -39.46 -1.35 4.75
C GLN A 441 -40.85 -0.71 4.60
N GLU A 442 -40.92 0.62 4.51
CA GLU A 442 -42.17 1.37 4.33
C GLU A 442 -42.88 1.03 3.01
N LYS A 443 -42.13 0.63 1.97
CA LYS A 443 -42.68 0.10 0.70
C LYS A 443 -43.22 -1.33 0.80
N GLY A 444 -43.13 -1.97 1.97
CA GLY A 444 -43.68 -3.30 2.23
C GLY A 444 -42.81 -4.45 1.74
N VAL A 445 -41.48 -4.26 1.66
CA VAL A 445 -40.53 -5.37 1.47
C VAL A 445 -40.47 -6.20 2.75
N MET A 446 -40.56 -7.53 2.63
CA MET A 446 -40.42 -8.43 3.76
C MET A 446 -38.94 -8.73 4.02
N PHE A 447 -38.53 -8.64 5.28
CA PHE A 447 -37.16 -8.93 5.71
C PHE A 447 -37.17 -10.17 6.60
N VAL A 448 -36.43 -11.20 6.19
CA VAL A 448 -36.29 -12.45 6.93
C VAL A 448 -34.87 -12.54 7.44
N LYS A 449 -34.70 -12.48 8.77
CA LYS A 449 -33.38 -12.60 9.39
C LYS A 449 -33.00 -14.07 9.48
N GLY A 450 -32.09 -14.51 8.62
CA GLY A 450 -31.55 -15.85 8.58
C GLY A 450 -30.83 -16.14 7.26
N LYS A 451 -29.83 -17.03 7.32
CA LYS A 451 -29.08 -17.48 6.14
C LYS A 451 -29.90 -18.56 5.42
N VAL A 452 -30.05 -18.41 4.11
CA VAL A 452 -30.70 -19.44 3.27
C VAL A 452 -29.84 -20.69 3.28
N THR A 453 -30.50 -21.82 3.53
CA THR A 453 -29.88 -23.16 3.57
C THR A 453 -29.79 -23.77 2.18
N GLU A 454 -30.91 -23.80 1.46
CA GLU A 454 -30.99 -24.33 0.10
C GLU A 454 -32.17 -23.72 -0.69
N ILE A 455 -32.09 -23.82 -2.01
CA ILE A 455 -33.15 -23.51 -2.95
C ILE A 455 -33.50 -24.80 -3.68
N VAL A 456 -34.79 -25.16 -3.70
CA VAL A 456 -35.27 -26.38 -4.34
C VAL A 456 -36.36 -26.08 -5.37
N PRO A 457 -36.43 -26.80 -6.50
CA PRO A 457 -37.45 -26.58 -7.51
C PRO A 457 -38.80 -27.11 -7.04
N GLU A 458 -39.87 -26.37 -7.30
CA GLU A 458 -41.25 -26.79 -7.06
C GLU A 458 -42.12 -26.43 -8.28
N GLY A 459 -42.25 -27.36 -9.22
CA GLY A 459 -43.02 -27.13 -10.44
C GLY A 459 -42.44 -26.02 -11.30
N GLU A 460 -43.14 -24.88 -11.37
CA GLU A 460 -42.75 -23.73 -12.19
C GLU A 460 -42.04 -22.61 -11.40
N HIS A 461 -41.99 -22.76 -10.07
CA HIS A 461 -41.38 -21.84 -9.12
C HIS A 461 -40.30 -22.57 -8.30
N VAL A 462 -39.68 -21.87 -7.35
CA VAL A 462 -38.70 -22.44 -6.42
C VAL A 462 -39.10 -22.17 -4.98
N LEU A 463 -38.71 -23.06 -4.07
CA LEU A 463 -38.84 -22.88 -2.63
C LEU A 463 -37.48 -22.48 -2.04
N VAL A 464 -37.45 -21.36 -1.32
CA VAL A 464 -36.29 -20.90 -0.57
C VAL A 464 -36.42 -21.40 0.87
N ARG A 465 -35.50 -22.26 1.31
CA ARG A 465 -35.48 -22.81 2.67
C ARG A 465 -34.52 -21.99 3.54
N SER A 466 -35.06 -21.37 4.58
CA SER A 466 -34.27 -20.54 5.50
C SER A 466 -34.76 -20.74 6.92
N GLU A 467 -33.83 -20.65 7.87
CA GLU A 467 -34.21 -20.36 9.25
C GLU A 467 -34.73 -18.93 9.31
N ASP A 468 -35.85 -18.72 10.01
CA ASP A 468 -36.25 -17.40 10.49
C ASP A 468 -35.81 -17.29 11.95
N MET A 469 -34.72 -16.57 12.18
CA MET A 469 -34.12 -16.41 13.51
C MET A 469 -35.01 -15.63 14.47
N MET A 470 -35.96 -14.83 13.97
CA MET A 470 -36.91 -14.09 14.80
C MET A 470 -38.03 -15.01 15.30
N LEU A 471 -38.38 -16.03 14.51
CA LEU A 471 -39.38 -17.04 14.85
C LEU A 471 -38.78 -18.34 15.38
N ASN A 472 -37.46 -18.49 15.33
CA ASN A 472 -36.69 -19.67 15.73
C ASN A 472 -37.21 -20.98 15.11
N ARG A 473 -37.46 -20.97 13.79
CA ARG A 473 -37.94 -22.14 13.04
C ARG A 473 -37.54 -22.09 11.56
N MET A 474 -37.45 -23.26 10.95
CA MET A 474 -37.27 -23.39 9.50
C MET A 474 -38.58 -23.08 8.78
N LEU A 475 -38.50 -22.28 7.71
CA LEU A 475 -39.63 -21.93 6.85
C LEU A 475 -39.25 -22.08 5.38
N GLU A 476 -40.27 -22.37 4.56
CA GLU A 476 -40.17 -22.43 3.11
C GLU A 476 -40.88 -21.22 2.51
N TYR A 477 -40.20 -20.49 1.63
CA TYR A 477 -40.72 -19.29 0.99
C TYR A 477 -40.82 -19.53 -0.52
N PRO A 478 -42.03 -19.63 -1.09
CA PRO A 478 -42.20 -19.77 -2.54
C PRO A 478 -41.79 -18.49 -3.26
N ALA A 479 -41.02 -18.64 -4.33
CA ALA A 479 -40.53 -17.54 -5.15
C ALA A 479 -40.62 -17.88 -6.64
N ASP A 480 -41.11 -16.94 -7.44
CA ASP A 480 -41.13 -17.07 -8.90
C ASP A 480 -39.74 -16.77 -9.48
N LEU A 481 -38.98 -15.89 -8.81
CA LEU A 481 -37.61 -15.53 -9.15
C LEU A 481 -36.78 -15.35 -7.88
N VAL A 482 -35.57 -15.92 -7.85
CA VAL A 482 -34.60 -15.73 -6.78
C VAL A 482 -33.40 -14.94 -7.31
N VAL A 483 -33.02 -13.89 -6.58
CA VAL A 483 -31.86 -13.05 -6.87
C VAL A 483 -30.78 -13.32 -5.84
N LEU A 484 -29.67 -13.88 -6.27
CA LEU A 484 -28.49 -14.13 -5.44
C LEU A 484 -27.62 -12.88 -5.40
N ALA A 485 -27.02 -12.61 -4.24
CA ALA A 485 -26.07 -11.54 -4.03
C ALA A 485 -24.66 -12.11 -3.81
N PRO A 486 -23.87 -12.35 -4.88
CA PRO A 486 -22.58 -13.03 -4.78
C PRO A 486 -21.47 -12.13 -4.20
N PRO A 487 -20.36 -12.73 -3.75
CA PRO A 487 -19.14 -12.00 -3.43
C PRO A 487 -18.64 -11.15 -4.59
N ILE A 488 -18.20 -9.94 -4.26
CA ILE A 488 -17.27 -9.17 -5.08
C ILE A 488 -15.87 -9.78 -4.90
N ILE A 489 -15.21 -10.10 -6.01
CA ILE A 489 -13.86 -10.66 -6.06
C ILE A 489 -12.97 -9.91 -7.07
N THR A 490 -11.67 -10.08 -6.92
CA THR A 490 -10.66 -9.70 -7.92
C THR A 490 -10.44 -10.85 -8.92
N THR A 491 -10.05 -10.52 -10.15
CA THR A 491 -9.75 -11.52 -11.19
C THR A 491 -8.32 -12.05 -11.07
N GLU A 492 -8.10 -13.31 -11.45
CA GLU A 492 -6.75 -13.90 -11.52
C GLU A 492 -5.84 -13.12 -12.49
N GLU A 493 -6.41 -12.51 -13.54
CA GLU A 493 -5.67 -11.61 -14.43
C GLU A 493 -5.19 -10.33 -13.73
N THR A 494 -6.02 -9.73 -12.88
CA THR A 494 -5.64 -8.56 -12.07
C THR A 494 -4.53 -8.93 -11.08
N LEU A 495 -4.59 -10.11 -10.47
CA LEU A 495 -3.53 -10.60 -9.58
C LEU A 495 -2.22 -10.81 -10.31
N LYS A 496 -2.24 -11.41 -11.51
CA LYS A 496 -1.05 -11.54 -12.37
C LYS A 496 -0.47 -10.19 -12.78
N LEU A 497 -1.34 -9.22 -13.10
CA LEU A 497 -0.92 -7.86 -13.38
C LEU A 497 -0.25 -7.23 -12.15
N ALA A 498 -0.86 -7.36 -10.97
CA ALA A 498 -0.30 -6.86 -9.71
C ALA A 498 1.06 -7.50 -9.39
N GLU A 499 1.19 -8.81 -9.59
CA GLU A 499 2.45 -9.54 -9.45
C GLU A 499 3.52 -9.02 -10.41
N SER A 500 3.18 -8.79 -11.69
CA SER A 500 4.11 -8.17 -12.66
C SER A 500 4.52 -6.75 -12.26
N LEU A 501 3.61 -6.04 -11.61
CA LEU A 501 3.84 -4.73 -11.02
C LEU A 501 4.49 -4.81 -9.63
N ARG A 502 4.78 -6.00 -9.10
CA ARG A 502 5.33 -6.21 -7.75
C ARG A 502 4.52 -5.49 -6.67
N VAL A 503 3.20 -5.54 -6.81
CA VAL A 503 2.25 -5.00 -5.84
C VAL A 503 1.58 -6.18 -5.14
N PRO A 504 1.70 -6.28 -3.80
CA PRO A 504 1.08 -7.38 -3.05
C PRO A 504 -0.44 -7.26 -3.02
N ALA A 505 -1.09 -8.40 -2.85
CA ALA A 505 -2.51 -8.50 -2.52
C ALA A 505 -2.70 -9.02 -1.09
N ASP A 506 -3.81 -8.70 -0.46
CA ASP A 506 -4.20 -9.18 0.86
C ASP A 506 -4.75 -10.63 0.82
N GLU A 507 -5.09 -11.16 1.99
CA GLU A 507 -5.65 -12.51 2.16
C GLU A 507 -6.98 -12.72 1.41
N ASP A 508 -7.74 -11.64 1.20
CA ASP A 508 -9.00 -11.62 0.46
C ASP A 508 -8.79 -11.42 -1.06
N LYS A 509 -7.52 -11.37 -1.51
CA LYS A 509 -7.08 -11.17 -2.89
C LYS A 509 -7.40 -9.78 -3.47
N PHE A 510 -7.43 -8.74 -2.64
CA PHE A 510 -7.47 -7.34 -3.10
C PHE A 510 -6.09 -6.70 -3.03
N ILE A 511 -5.85 -5.67 -3.84
CA ILE A 511 -4.57 -4.96 -3.85
C ILE A 511 -4.33 -4.28 -2.51
N LEU A 512 -3.17 -4.56 -1.90
CA LEU A 512 -2.81 -4.04 -0.60
C LEU A 512 -2.31 -2.59 -0.71
N GLU A 513 -2.98 -1.69 -0.01
CA GLU A 513 -2.56 -0.30 0.13
C GLU A 513 -1.28 -0.15 0.97
N ARG A 514 -0.64 1.01 0.89
CA ARG A 514 0.55 1.33 1.69
C ARG A 514 0.25 1.33 3.17
N HIS A 515 -0.84 2.01 3.55
CA HIS A 515 -1.34 2.00 4.93
C HIS A 515 -2.84 2.31 4.96
N PRO A 516 -3.67 1.50 5.63
CA PRO A 516 -5.14 1.59 5.56
C PRO A 516 -5.76 2.95 5.94
N LYS A 517 -5.05 3.75 6.75
CA LYS A 517 -5.57 5.02 7.29
C LYS A 517 -4.80 6.26 6.84
N LEU A 518 -3.52 6.09 6.54
CA LEU A 518 -2.59 7.21 6.35
C LEU A 518 -2.28 7.41 4.87
N ASP A 519 -2.19 6.31 4.12
CA ASP A 519 -2.03 6.35 2.69
C ASP A 519 -2.77 5.22 1.97
N PRO A 520 -4.12 5.27 1.96
CA PRO A 520 -4.92 4.19 1.40
C PRO A 520 -5.00 4.17 -0.13
N MET A 521 -4.41 5.15 -0.83
CA MET A 521 -4.45 5.27 -2.30
C MET A 521 -3.13 4.85 -2.97
N SER A 522 -2.02 4.92 -2.23
CA SER A 522 -0.72 4.45 -2.69
C SER A 522 -0.60 2.95 -2.44
N THR A 523 0.05 2.22 -3.33
CA THR A 523 0.42 0.82 -3.06
C THR A 523 1.74 0.75 -2.27
N LYS A 524 2.14 -0.46 -1.88
CA LYS A 524 3.46 -0.71 -1.29
C LYS A 524 4.61 -0.37 -2.24
N ARG A 525 4.40 -0.40 -3.56
CA ARG A 525 5.38 0.06 -4.55
C ARG A 525 5.18 1.54 -4.86
N ASP A 526 6.23 2.34 -4.68
CA ASP A 526 6.23 3.75 -5.09
C ASP A 526 5.84 3.90 -6.56
N GLY A 527 5.24 5.04 -6.92
CA GLY A 527 4.77 5.37 -8.27
C GLY A 527 3.63 4.51 -8.80
N ILE A 528 3.17 3.52 -8.03
CA ILE A 528 1.96 2.73 -8.33
C ILE A 528 0.89 3.02 -7.28
N PHE A 529 -0.27 3.42 -7.77
CA PHE A 529 -1.44 3.78 -6.99
C PHE A 529 -2.59 2.84 -7.36
N ALA A 530 -3.62 2.79 -6.52
CA ALA A 530 -4.81 2.02 -6.81
C ALA A 530 -6.06 2.81 -6.40
N ALA A 531 -7.17 2.54 -7.07
CA ALA A 531 -8.46 3.16 -6.77
C ALA A 531 -9.64 2.25 -7.12
N GLY A 532 -10.62 2.19 -6.23
CA GLY A 532 -11.90 1.53 -6.44
C GLY A 532 -11.92 0.11 -5.90
N THR A 533 -12.75 -0.75 -6.47
CA THR A 533 -13.01 -2.10 -5.92
C THR A 533 -11.81 -3.05 -5.98
N VAL A 534 -10.75 -2.65 -6.69
CA VAL A 534 -9.48 -3.39 -6.74
C VAL A 534 -8.75 -3.39 -5.38
N ILE A 535 -8.97 -2.38 -4.53
CA ILE A 535 -8.52 -2.30 -3.11
C ILE A 535 -9.68 -2.70 -2.17
N GLY A 536 -10.55 -3.61 -2.60
CA GLY A 536 -11.64 -4.13 -1.77
C GLY A 536 -13.03 -3.52 -2.03
N PRO A 537 -14.10 -4.22 -1.62
CA PRO A 537 -15.47 -3.89 -2.00
C PRO A 537 -15.96 -2.55 -1.47
N LYS A 538 -16.62 -1.76 -2.33
CA LYS A 538 -17.13 -0.41 -2.01
C LYS A 538 -18.14 0.11 -3.02
N ASP A 539 -18.90 1.13 -2.63
CA ASP A 539 -19.89 1.80 -3.48
C ASP A 539 -19.26 2.85 -4.42
N ILE A 540 -20.08 3.40 -5.32
CA ILE A 540 -19.68 4.42 -6.31
C ILE A 540 -19.19 5.71 -5.65
N GLN A 541 -19.80 6.13 -4.53
CA GLN A 541 -19.45 7.40 -3.87
C GLN A 541 -18.05 7.31 -3.27
N SER A 542 -17.79 6.24 -2.52
CA SER A 542 -16.48 5.92 -1.95
C SER A 542 -15.44 5.77 -3.06
N THR A 543 -15.75 5.01 -4.11
CA THR A 543 -14.88 4.82 -5.27
C THR A 543 -14.50 6.12 -5.97
N THR A 544 -15.47 7.04 -6.11
CA THR A 544 -15.21 8.35 -6.76
C THR A 544 -14.28 9.19 -5.90
N ALA A 545 -14.50 9.26 -4.59
CA ALA A 545 -13.63 10.00 -3.67
C ALA A 545 -12.21 9.40 -3.63
N GLU A 546 -12.10 8.08 -3.65
CA GLU A 546 -10.86 7.31 -3.74
C GLU A 546 -10.08 7.68 -5.01
N ALA A 547 -10.75 7.65 -6.16
CA ALA A 547 -10.17 7.98 -7.46
C ALA A 547 -9.68 9.43 -7.56
N GLU A 548 -10.38 10.39 -6.95
CA GLU A 548 -9.89 11.78 -6.84
C GLU A 548 -8.65 11.89 -5.93
N GLY A 549 -8.62 11.15 -4.81
CA GLY A 549 -7.45 11.08 -3.93
C GLY A 549 -6.23 10.45 -4.62
N ALA A 550 -6.42 9.34 -5.34
CA ALA A 550 -5.38 8.69 -6.13
C ALA A 550 -4.83 9.62 -7.22
N ALA A 551 -5.70 10.36 -7.92
CA ALA A 551 -5.26 11.35 -8.90
C ALA A 551 -4.36 12.43 -8.27
N MET A 552 -4.72 12.95 -7.09
CA MET A 552 -3.88 13.94 -6.39
C MET A 552 -2.56 13.37 -5.90
N LYS A 553 -2.52 12.10 -5.48
CA LYS A 553 -1.27 11.41 -5.12
C LYS A 553 -0.34 11.28 -6.32
N VAL A 554 -0.88 10.93 -7.48
CA VAL A 554 -0.14 10.94 -8.75
C VAL A 554 0.36 12.35 -9.09
N VAL A 555 -0.50 13.37 -8.97
CA VAL A 555 -0.09 14.77 -9.23
C VAL A 555 1.09 15.16 -8.37
N ASN A 556 1.03 14.88 -7.07
CA ASN A 556 2.12 15.17 -6.14
C ASN A 556 3.38 14.36 -6.43
N PHE A 557 3.23 13.12 -6.89
CA PHE A 557 4.36 12.26 -7.23
C PHE A 557 5.10 12.72 -8.50
N LEU A 558 4.38 13.28 -9.48
CA LEU A 558 4.95 13.73 -10.75
C LEU A 558 5.24 15.24 -10.82
N SER A 559 4.96 16.02 -9.77
CA SER A 559 5.05 17.49 -9.81
C SER A 559 6.47 18.07 -9.71
N GLY A 560 7.48 17.24 -9.46
CA GLY A 560 8.88 17.67 -9.41
C GLY A 560 9.85 16.51 -9.58
N ASP A 561 11.13 16.85 -9.73
CA ASP A 561 12.20 15.87 -9.76
C ASP A 561 12.15 14.98 -8.52
N ARG A 562 12.33 13.69 -8.72
CA ARG A 562 12.40 12.77 -7.60
C ARG A 562 13.79 12.86 -6.99
N VAL A 563 13.85 13.30 -5.73
CA VAL A 563 15.07 13.22 -4.94
C VAL A 563 15.28 11.77 -4.55
N ILE A 564 16.38 11.19 -5.01
CA ILE A 564 16.85 9.89 -4.56
C ILE A 564 17.58 10.13 -3.26
N GLU A 565 17.01 9.62 -2.16
CA GLU A 565 17.65 9.61 -0.86
C GLU A 565 19.04 8.98 -0.97
N PRO A 566 20.08 9.55 -0.37
CA PRO A 566 21.44 9.05 -0.53
C PRO A 566 21.73 7.78 0.28
N ASN A 567 20.85 7.33 1.18
CA ASN A 567 21.13 6.20 2.09
C ASN A 567 20.97 4.83 1.40
N LYS A 568 21.71 4.58 0.32
CA LYS A 568 21.61 3.38 -0.53
C LYS A 568 22.73 2.39 -0.26
N ALA A 569 22.46 1.11 -0.53
CA ALA A 569 23.50 0.10 -0.56
C ALA A 569 24.43 0.34 -1.76
N PHE A 570 25.72 0.08 -1.60
CA PHE A 570 26.72 0.21 -2.67
C PHE A 570 27.79 -0.86 -2.54
N LEU A 571 28.49 -1.13 -3.65
CA LEU A 571 29.65 -2.03 -3.68
C LEU A 571 30.88 -1.26 -3.18
N ALA A 572 31.26 -1.52 -1.92
CA ALA A 572 32.35 -0.85 -1.24
C ALA A 572 33.71 -1.41 -1.65
N ASP A 573 33.81 -2.73 -1.81
CA ASP A 573 35.03 -3.42 -2.24
C ASP A 573 34.72 -4.45 -3.35
N PRO A 574 34.93 -4.09 -4.62
CA PRO A 574 34.75 -5.01 -5.74
C PRO A 574 35.74 -6.18 -5.77
N GLU A 575 36.92 -6.06 -5.15
CA GLU A 575 38.00 -7.05 -5.28
C GLU A 575 37.74 -8.31 -4.46
N VAL A 576 37.02 -8.16 -3.33
CA VAL A 576 36.66 -9.28 -2.45
C VAL A 576 35.37 -9.98 -2.86
N CYS A 577 34.61 -9.41 -3.81
CA CYS A 577 33.33 -9.98 -4.25
C CYS A 577 33.52 -11.33 -4.94
N THR A 578 32.87 -12.37 -4.42
CA THR A 578 32.93 -13.74 -4.95
C THR A 578 31.85 -14.07 -5.97
N ALA A 579 30.98 -13.10 -6.31
CA ALA A 579 29.83 -13.27 -7.21
C ALA A 579 28.87 -14.39 -6.77
N CYS A 580 28.67 -14.59 -5.47
CA CYS A 580 27.79 -15.64 -4.91
C CYS A 580 26.29 -15.34 -5.01
N GLU A 581 25.90 -14.13 -5.44
CA GLU A 581 24.52 -13.67 -5.63
C GLU A 581 23.63 -13.63 -4.37
N ALA A 582 24.18 -13.86 -3.17
CA ALA A 582 23.42 -13.78 -1.91
C ALA A 582 22.71 -12.43 -1.71
N CYS A 583 23.37 -11.33 -2.09
CA CYS A 583 22.79 -9.99 -2.05
C CYS A 583 21.61 -9.78 -3.01
N VAL A 584 21.60 -10.48 -4.16
CA VAL A 584 20.51 -10.44 -5.13
C VAL A 584 19.29 -11.15 -4.56
N MET A 585 19.48 -12.37 -4.04
CA MET A 585 18.40 -13.20 -3.50
C MET A 585 17.71 -12.58 -2.30
N ILE A 586 18.46 -11.90 -1.44
CA ILE A 586 17.93 -11.32 -0.19
C ILE A 586 17.26 -9.95 -0.38
N CYS A 587 17.41 -9.31 -1.55
CA CYS A 587 16.95 -7.94 -1.74
C CYS A 587 15.43 -7.87 -1.90
N PRO A 588 14.67 -7.31 -0.92
CA PRO A 588 13.20 -7.29 -1.00
C PRO A 588 12.67 -6.45 -2.17
N GLU A 589 13.44 -5.44 -2.59
CA GLU A 589 13.10 -4.57 -3.72
C GLU A 589 13.51 -5.14 -5.07
N ASN A 590 14.32 -6.21 -5.08
CA ASN A 590 15.06 -6.69 -6.26
C ASN A 590 15.84 -5.55 -6.94
N ALA A 591 16.48 -4.70 -6.14
CA ALA A 591 17.26 -3.55 -6.61
C ALA A 591 18.68 -3.93 -7.07
N ILE A 592 19.12 -5.16 -6.85
CA ILE A 592 20.48 -5.63 -7.13
C ILE A 592 20.43 -6.62 -8.30
N THR A 593 21.28 -6.40 -9.30
CA THR A 593 21.46 -7.29 -10.45
C THR A 593 22.94 -7.59 -10.64
N MET A 594 23.29 -8.66 -11.37
CA MET A 594 24.70 -8.99 -11.64
C MET A 594 25.11 -8.49 -13.02
N GLU A 595 26.15 -7.67 -13.10
CA GLU A 595 26.80 -7.25 -14.35
C GLU A 595 28.30 -7.51 -14.26
N ASN A 596 28.88 -8.16 -15.26
CA ASN A 596 30.31 -8.50 -15.27
C ASN A 596 30.81 -9.21 -13.99
N LYS A 597 29.96 -10.07 -13.40
CA LYS A 597 30.18 -10.77 -12.11
C LYS A 597 30.25 -9.87 -10.88
N LEU A 598 29.84 -8.61 -10.97
CA LEU A 598 29.72 -7.70 -9.83
C LEU A 598 28.25 -7.32 -9.62
N PRO A 599 27.82 -7.13 -8.36
CA PRO A 599 26.49 -6.62 -8.09
C PRO A 599 26.40 -5.14 -8.46
N VAL A 600 25.39 -4.79 -9.25
CA VAL A 600 25.01 -3.43 -9.60
C VAL A 600 23.71 -3.10 -8.87
N ILE A 601 23.75 -2.07 -8.03
CA ILE A 601 22.62 -1.61 -7.22
C ILE A 601 21.90 -0.48 -7.97
N ASN A 602 20.62 -0.66 -8.25
CA ASN A 602 19.74 0.39 -8.73
C ASN A 602 19.31 1.28 -7.56
N GLU A 603 19.91 2.47 -7.45
CA GLU A 603 19.65 3.43 -6.36
C GLU A 603 18.19 3.93 -6.29
N ILE A 604 17.47 3.91 -7.42
CA ILE A 604 16.07 4.33 -7.50
C ILE A 604 15.17 3.27 -6.86
N MET A 605 15.48 1.99 -7.08
CA MET A 605 14.74 0.87 -6.49
C MET A 605 15.15 0.55 -5.06
N CYS A 606 16.43 0.72 -4.73
CA CYS A 606 16.94 0.38 -3.41
C CYS A 606 16.24 1.23 -2.34
N SER A 607 15.45 0.62 -1.45
CA SER A 607 14.79 1.35 -0.36
C SER A 607 15.75 1.77 0.76
N GLY A 608 16.97 1.23 0.77
CA GLY A 608 17.96 1.51 1.82
C GLY A 608 17.73 0.71 3.11
N CYS A 609 17.06 -0.45 3.04
CA CYS A 609 16.81 -1.30 4.20
C CYS A 609 18.07 -1.97 4.78
N GLY A 610 19.13 -2.12 3.98
CA GLY A 610 20.41 -2.70 4.42
C GLY A 610 20.45 -4.23 4.48
N ALA A 611 19.37 -4.95 4.11
CA ALA A 611 19.29 -6.41 4.20
C ALA A 611 20.39 -7.17 3.44
N CYS A 612 20.91 -6.60 2.35
CA CYS A 612 21.98 -7.18 1.54
C CYS A 612 23.37 -7.12 2.19
N ILE A 613 23.58 -6.25 3.19
CA ILE A 613 24.90 -6.06 3.80
C ILE A 613 25.31 -7.27 4.64
N PRO A 614 24.49 -7.78 5.58
CA PRO A 614 24.84 -8.98 6.33
C PRO A 614 24.83 -10.27 5.50
N ALA A 615 24.14 -10.27 4.36
CA ALA A 615 24.14 -11.44 3.45
C ALA A 615 25.46 -11.60 2.67
N CYS A 616 26.39 -10.66 2.79
CA CYS A 616 27.69 -10.70 2.11
C CYS A 616 28.77 -11.12 3.09
N ASP A 617 29.10 -12.41 3.14
CA ASP A 617 30.10 -12.98 4.07
C ASP A 617 31.50 -12.37 3.93
N VAL A 618 31.80 -11.84 2.74
CA VAL A 618 33.09 -11.18 2.42
C VAL A 618 33.04 -9.66 2.59
N ASN A 619 31.93 -9.10 3.08
CA ASN A 619 31.75 -7.68 3.36
C ASN A 619 32.03 -6.75 2.17
N ALA A 620 31.74 -7.20 0.94
CA ALA A 620 31.93 -6.40 -0.28
C ALA A 620 30.97 -5.20 -0.38
N LEU A 621 29.80 -5.29 0.25
CA LEU A 621 28.75 -4.28 0.22
C LEU A 621 28.76 -3.43 1.49
N ASP A 622 28.42 -2.15 1.38
CA ASP A 622 28.11 -1.29 2.53
C ASP A 622 26.94 -0.32 2.20
N GLN A 623 26.57 0.54 3.13
CA GLN A 623 25.45 1.47 3.01
C GLN A 623 25.90 2.93 3.20
N GLN A 624 25.58 3.77 2.22
CA GLN A 624 25.83 5.22 2.30
C GLN A 624 25.08 5.81 3.50
N GLY A 625 25.77 6.65 4.30
CA GLY A 625 25.20 7.32 5.47
C GLY A 625 25.05 6.43 6.72
N LEU A 626 25.30 5.12 6.58
CA LEU A 626 25.27 4.13 7.65
C LEU A 626 26.29 3.02 7.34
N THR A 627 27.53 3.42 7.10
CA THR A 627 28.62 2.47 6.86
C THR A 627 28.86 1.62 8.10
N ASP A 628 29.50 0.46 7.92
CA ASP A 628 29.89 -0.41 9.04
C ASP A 628 30.72 0.36 10.09
N LYS A 629 31.65 1.20 9.61
CA LYS A 629 32.47 2.08 10.44
C LYS A 629 31.64 3.09 11.23
N GLN A 630 30.69 3.76 10.59
CA GLN A 630 29.80 4.72 11.26
C GLN A 630 28.95 4.04 12.33
N LEU A 631 28.41 2.84 12.05
CA LEU A 631 27.60 2.10 13.02
C LEU A 631 28.44 1.64 14.22
N LYS A 632 29.62 1.05 13.99
CA LYS A 632 30.56 0.69 15.04
C LYS A 632 31.01 1.90 15.86
N ALA A 633 31.31 3.02 15.22
CA ALA A 633 31.67 4.26 15.93
C ALA A 633 30.53 4.76 16.83
N ASN A 634 29.28 4.71 16.34
CA ASN A 634 28.11 5.08 17.15
C ASN A 634 27.93 4.15 18.36
N ILE A 635 28.02 2.83 18.16
CA ILE A 635 27.93 1.83 19.22
C ILE A 635 29.01 2.08 20.28
N LYS A 636 30.27 2.24 19.85
CA LYS A 636 31.41 2.49 20.72
C LYS A 636 31.22 3.75 21.55
N GLY A 637 30.91 4.88 20.90
CA GLY A 637 30.71 6.16 21.58
C GLY A 637 29.53 6.17 22.55
N ALA A 638 28.49 5.37 22.28
CA ALA A 638 27.32 5.24 23.16
C ALA A 638 27.55 4.34 24.38
N LEU A 639 28.68 3.63 24.46
CA LEU A 639 28.95 2.64 25.52
C LEU A 639 30.24 2.94 26.31
N GLU A 640 31.30 3.39 25.65
CA GLU A 640 32.59 3.64 26.29
C GLU A 640 32.60 4.91 27.15
N GLY A 641 33.29 4.83 28.30
CA GLY A 641 33.47 5.98 29.20
C GLY A 641 32.16 6.54 29.77
N SER A 642 31.15 5.68 29.90
CA SER A 642 29.88 5.95 30.58
C SER A 642 29.98 5.51 32.04
N ASP A 643 29.45 6.34 32.94
CA ASP A 643 29.37 6.06 34.38
C ASP A 643 28.10 5.28 34.77
N ALA A 644 27.27 4.87 33.80
CA ALA A 644 26.07 4.10 34.06
C ALA A 644 26.40 2.66 34.50
N GLU A 645 25.76 2.20 35.58
CA GLU A 645 25.96 0.84 36.13
C GLU A 645 25.54 -0.27 35.17
N LEU A 646 24.47 -0.02 34.40
CA LEU A 646 23.91 -0.97 33.44
C LEU A 646 23.63 -0.27 32.11
N LYS A 647 24.06 -0.88 30.99
CA LYS A 647 23.87 -0.34 29.65
C LYS A 647 23.21 -1.33 28.72
N ILE A 648 22.07 -0.94 28.17
CA ILE A 648 21.35 -1.72 27.16
C ILE A 648 21.32 -0.93 25.87
N ILE A 649 21.93 -1.45 24.81
CA ILE A 649 21.82 -0.81 23.49
C ILE A 649 20.54 -1.29 22.80
N ALA A 650 19.72 -0.37 22.32
CA ALA A 650 18.47 -0.65 21.64
C ALA A 650 18.56 -0.17 20.19
N PHE A 651 18.70 -1.11 19.26
CA PHE A 651 18.54 -0.84 17.84
C PHE A 651 17.06 -0.76 17.50
N VAL A 652 16.63 0.34 16.88
CA VAL A 652 15.21 0.62 16.64
C VAL A 652 14.99 1.00 15.19
N GLU A 653 14.02 0.37 14.53
CA GLU A 653 13.57 0.74 13.18
C GLU A 653 13.09 2.21 13.18
N LYS A 654 13.65 3.02 12.27
CA LYS A 654 13.63 4.49 12.36
C LYS A 654 12.26 5.14 12.07
N GLU A 655 11.32 4.45 11.42
CA GLU A 655 10.05 5.04 10.97
C GLU A 655 8.91 4.70 11.95
N ILE A 656 8.53 3.44 12.07
CA ILE A 656 7.39 2.97 12.86
C ILE A 656 7.77 2.68 14.30
N ALA A 657 8.82 1.89 14.53
CA ALA A 657 9.22 1.51 15.88
C ALA A 657 9.72 2.74 16.65
N TYR A 658 10.54 3.58 16.02
CA TYR A 658 11.05 4.82 16.61
C TYR A 658 9.91 5.81 16.93
N THR A 659 8.92 5.93 16.04
CA THR A 659 7.72 6.74 16.31
C THR A 659 6.94 6.20 17.51
N ALA A 660 6.83 4.87 17.67
CA ALA A 660 6.20 4.29 18.84
C ALA A 660 6.97 4.64 20.14
N VAL A 661 8.30 4.64 20.11
CA VAL A 661 9.12 5.11 21.24
C VAL A 661 8.92 6.61 21.51
N ASP A 662 8.88 7.45 20.48
CA ASP A 662 8.60 8.88 20.62
C ASP A 662 7.24 9.14 21.28
N LEU A 663 6.22 8.34 20.94
CA LEU A 663 4.89 8.41 21.55
C LEU A 663 4.89 8.02 23.03
N ALA A 664 5.73 7.06 23.44
CA ALA A 664 5.94 6.74 24.85
C ALA A 664 6.48 7.95 25.62
N GLY A 665 7.44 8.67 25.02
CA GLY A 665 7.95 9.93 25.53
C GLY A 665 6.91 11.03 25.60
N LEU A 666 6.14 11.22 24.54
CA LEU A 666 5.05 12.22 24.48
C LEU A 666 4.01 11.98 25.58
N ALA A 667 3.72 10.71 25.87
CA ALA A 667 2.82 10.28 26.92
C ALA A 667 3.42 10.30 28.33
N ARG A 668 4.72 10.62 28.48
CA ARG A 668 5.44 10.67 29.76
C ARG A 668 5.46 9.32 30.48
N LEU A 669 5.58 8.23 29.72
CA LEU A 669 5.85 6.92 30.30
C LEU A 669 7.26 6.90 30.89
N THR A 670 7.48 6.10 31.93
CA THR A 670 8.78 5.98 32.57
C THR A 670 9.38 4.62 32.24
N TYR A 671 10.63 4.59 31.77
CA TYR A 671 11.37 3.34 31.59
C TYR A 671 12.83 3.52 32.03
N PRO A 672 13.62 2.45 32.18
CA PRO A 672 14.95 2.54 32.76
C PRO A 672 15.91 3.43 31.97
N SER A 673 16.72 4.20 32.70
CA SER A 673 17.74 5.06 32.11
C SER A 673 18.93 4.31 31.53
N SER A 674 19.03 2.98 31.67
CA SER A 674 20.04 2.09 31.09
C SER A 674 19.97 1.98 29.55
N ILE A 675 18.82 2.29 28.94
CA ILE A 675 18.57 2.04 27.51
C ILE A 675 19.15 3.15 26.61
N ARG A 676 20.01 2.80 25.65
CA ARG A 676 20.65 3.67 24.64
C ARG A 676 20.10 3.35 23.25
N ILE A 677 19.34 4.27 22.66
CA ILE A 677 18.64 4.03 21.39
C ILE A 677 19.50 4.44 20.19
N ILE A 678 19.70 3.53 19.25
CA ILE A 678 20.31 3.78 17.94
C ILE A 678 19.27 3.50 16.85
N PRO A 679 18.79 4.51 16.11
CA PRO A 679 17.86 4.31 15.02
C PRO A 679 18.56 3.73 13.78
N LEU A 680 17.94 2.74 13.13
CA LEU A 680 18.38 2.15 11.86
C LEU A 680 17.22 2.13 10.85
N PRO A 681 17.48 2.20 9.53
CA PRO A 681 16.44 2.05 8.52
C PRO A 681 15.60 0.79 8.72
N SER A 682 16.26 -0.35 8.82
CA SER A 682 15.67 -1.62 9.26
C SER A 682 16.74 -2.38 10.03
N LEU A 683 16.32 -3.25 10.93
CA LEU A 683 17.24 -4.09 11.70
C LEU A 683 17.86 -5.20 10.83
N ALA A 684 17.36 -5.41 9.61
CA ALA A 684 17.97 -6.29 8.62
C ALA A 684 19.37 -5.81 8.21
N ARG A 685 19.75 -4.55 8.52
CA ARG A 685 21.11 -4.03 8.37
C ARG A 685 22.10 -4.61 9.39
N LEU A 686 21.63 -5.16 10.51
CA LEU A 686 22.49 -5.68 11.56
C LEU A 686 23.15 -7.00 11.15
N LYS A 687 24.45 -7.09 11.41
CA LYS A 687 25.22 -8.32 11.42
C LYS A 687 25.41 -8.78 12.87
N LYS A 688 25.70 -10.06 13.06
CA LYS A 688 26.07 -10.63 14.36
C LYS A 688 27.22 -9.85 15.01
N GLU A 689 28.20 -9.44 14.22
CA GLU A 689 29.37 -8.72 14.68
C GLU A 689 29.02 -7.40 15.36
N HIS A 690 27.92 -6.73 15.01
CA HIS A 690 27.54 -5.50 15.71
C HIS A 690 27.01 -5.77 17.12
N LEU A 691 26.33 -6.90 17.34
CA LEU A 691 25.86 -7.31 18.67
C LEU A 691 27.07 -7.64 19.55
N LEU A 692 27.98 -8.47 19.05
CA LEU A 692 29.24 -8.83 19.73
C LEU A 692 30.11 -7.59 20.00
N TYR A 693 30.21 -6.69 19.03
CA TYR A 693 30.93 -5.42 19.18
C TYR A 693 30.29 -4.52 20.26
N ALA A 694 28.96 -4.49 20.37
CA ALA A 694 28.31 -3.78 21.48
C ALA A 694 28.67 -4.37 22.84
N PHE A 695 28.67 -5.71 22.97
CA PHE A 695 29.11 -6.37 24.20
C PHE A 695 30.60 -6.13 24.48
N ALA A 696 31.46 -6.15 23.47
CA ALA A 696 32.89 -5.85 23.61
C ALA A 696 33.12 -4.45 24.21
N HIS A 697 32.31 -3.46 23.81
CA HIS A 697 32.45 -2.05 24.22
C HIS A 697 31.63 -1.63 25.44
N GLY A 698 30.99 -2.57 26.15
CA GLY A 698 30.38 -2.28 27.45
C GLY A 698 28.87 -2.43 27.52
N ALA A 699 28.18 -2.94 26.48
CA ALA A 699 26.77 -3.29 26.62
C ALA A 699 26.59 -4.51 27.56
N ASP A 700 25.55 -4.50 28.38
CA ASP A 700 25.12 -5.63 29.22
C ASP A 700 23.97 -6.40 28.58
N GLY A 701 23.22 -5.73 27.69
CA GLY A 701 22.18 -6.33 26.86
C GLY A 701 21.96 -5.57 25.55
N VAL A 702 21.36 -6.25 24.57
CA VAL A 702 20.98 -5.69 23.26
C VAL A 702 19.50 -5.88 23.01
N MET A 703 18.80 -4.82 22.63
CA MET A 703 17.41 -4.86 22.15
C MET A 703 17.33 -4.57 20.65
N ALA A 704 16.43 -5.27 19.99
CA ALA A 704 16.05 -5.09 18.60
C ALA A 704 14.54 -4.83 18.52
N LEU A 705 14.14 -3.59 18.20
CA LEU A 705 12.75 -3.19 18.00
C LEU A 705 12.46 -2.93 16.51
N GLU A 706 11.64 -3.78 15.91
CA GLU A 706 11.35 -3.77 14.46
C GLU A 706 9.85 -3.56 14.18
N ALA A 707 9.53 -2.95 13.05
CA ALA A 707 8.14 -2.79 12.61
C ALA A 707 7.56 -4.14 12.13
N PRO A 708 6.24 -4.40 12.26
CA PRO A 708 5.62 -5.52 11.57
C PRO A 708 5.69 -5.38 10.03
N GLU A 709 5.78 -6.50 9.30
CA GLU A 709 5.91 -6.54 7.82
C GLU A 709 4.91 -5.62 7.09
N HIS A 710 3.64 -5.63 7.49
CA HIS A 710 2.59 -4.86 6.82
C HIS A 710 2.50 -3.41 7.27
N GLU A 711 3.15 -3.05 8.37
CA GLU A 711 3.07 -1.71 8.97
C GLU A 711 4.31 -0.87 8.65
N GLY A 712 5.47 -1.52 8.50
CA GLY A 712 6.73 -0.87 8.18
C GLY A 712 6.90 -0.57 6.68
N PRO A 713 7.80 0.38 6.34
CA PRO A 713 8.00 0.82 4.95
C PRO A 713 8.91 -0.08 4.14
N TYR A 714 9.58 -1.07 4.76
CA TYR A 714 10.56 -1.95 4.11
C TYR A 714 10.06 -3.38 3.88
N GLY A 715 8.77 -3.64 4.13
CA GLY A 715 8.09 -4.90 3.83
C GLY A 715 8.82 -6.13 4.37
N HIS A 716 9.20 -7.04 3.47
CA HIS A 716 9.85 -8.30 3.84
C HIS A 716 11.20 -8.12 4.56
N ALA A 717 11.86 -6.96 4.45
CA ALA A 717 13.03 -6.67 5.28
C ALA A 717 12.75 -6.80 6.78
N HIS A 718 11.54 -6.44 7.22
CA HIS A 718 11.15 -6.54 8.63
C HIS A 718 11.04 -8.00 9.12
N VAL A 719 10.65 -8.92 8.22
CA VAL A 719 10.61 -10.37 8.53
C VAL A 719 12.03 -10.91 8.63
N LEU A 720 12.88 -10.56 7.66
CA LEU A 720 14.29 -10.94 7.65
C LEU A 720 15.05 -10.48 8.90
N SER A 721 14.70 -9.31 9.44
CA SER A 721 15.25 -8.82 10.71
C SER A 721 14.99 -9.78 11.87
N GLU A 722 13.75 -10.26 12.00
CA GLU A 722 13.35 -11.16 13.10
C GLU A 722 14.08 -12.49 13.00
N GLU A 723 14.06 -13.11 11.82
CA GLU A 723 14.74 -14.38 11.56
C GLU A 723 16.24 -14.29 11.89
N ARG A 724 16.91 -13.21 11.47
CA ARG A 724 18.34 -13.00 11.73
C ARG A 724 18.66 -12.75 13.19
N ILE A 725 17.89 -11.90 13.87
CA ILE A 725 18.17 -11.62 15.28
C ILE A 725 17.95 -12.87 16.12
N ASP A 726 16.94 -13.69 15.80
CA ASP A 726 16.75 -14.98 16.44
C ASP A 726 17.90 -15.95 16.16
N GLU A 727 18.42 -16.01 14.93
CA GLU A 727 19.60 -16.81 14.58
C GLU A 727 20.85 -16.34 15.34
N TYR A 728 21.17 -15.04 15.27
CA TYR A 728 22.33 -14.46 15.94
C TYR A 728 22.28 -14.72 17.44
N ARG A 729 21.10 -14.61 18.06
CA ARG A 729 20.91 -14.83 19.49
C ARG A 729 21.40 -16.20 19.95
N TRP A 730 21.26 -17.24 19.14
CA TRP A 730 21.80 -18.58 19.44
C TRP A 730 23.29 -18.67 19.18
N GLU A 731 23.78 -18.06 18.10
CA GLU A 731 25.21 -18.05 17.77
C GLU A 731 26.08 -17.28 18.77
N LEU A 732 25.49 -16.36 19.54
CA LEU A 732 26.20 -15.63 20.60
C LEU A 732 26.63 -16.54 21.77
N GLU A 733 25.95 -17.66 21.99
CA GLU A 733 26.31 -18.61 23.05
C GLU A 733 27.69 -19.25 22.79
N ASP A 734 28.10 -19.37 21.52
CA ASP A 734 29.44 -19.87 21.14
C ASP A 734 30.57 -18.90 21.53
N GLU A 735 30.23 -17.64 21.81
CA GLU A 735 31.15 -16.56 22.22
C GLU A 735 31.00 -16.20 23.71
N ASP A 736 30.47 -17.13 24.53
CA ASP A 736 30.22 -16.97 25.97
C ASP A 736 29.25 -15.82 26.34
N VAL A 737 28.39 -15.39 25.41
CA VAL A 737 27.34 -14.40 25.65
C VAL A 737 25.98 -15.09 25.73
N ASP A 738 25.35 -15.06 26.91
CA ASP A 738 24.04 -15.69 27.13
C ASP A 738 22.95 -15.10 26.23
N SER A 739 22.19 -15.96 25.56
CA SER A 739 21.13 -15.57 24.64
C SER A 739 20.03 -14.74 25.28
N SER A 740 19.81 -14.82 26.59
CA SER A 740 18.87 -13.96 27.34
C SER A 740 19.26 -12.48 27.35
N ARG A 741 20.51 -12.14 27.03
CA ARG A 741 21.01 -10.76 26.89
C ARG A 741 20.66 -10.12 25.55
N VAL A 742 19.92 -10.81 24.69
CA VAL A 742 19.38 -10.27 23.44
C VAL A 742 17.86 -10.38 23.41
N TRP A 743 17.19 -9.26 23.13
CA TRP A 743 15.74 -9.19 23.06
C TRP A 743 15.26 -8.66 21.72
N PHE A 744 14.38 -9.42 21.07
CA PHE A 744 13.63 -8.97 19.91
C PHE A 744 12.17 -8.67 20.28
N SER A 745 11.63 -7.56 19.78
CA SER A 745 10.19 -7.30 19.84
C SER A 745 9.72 -6.53 18.63
N ARG A 746 8.56 -6.94 18.11
CA ARG A 746 7.82 -6.09 17.17
C ARG A 746 7.28 -4.87 17.92
N ALA A 747 7.47 -3.69 17.35
CA ALA A 747 6.95 -2.43 17.88
C ALA A 747 6.09 -1.75 16.81
N TYR A 748 4.85 -1.43 17.19
CA TYR A 748 3.87 -0.81 16.28
C TYR A 748 3.19 0.37 16.96
N VAL A 749 2.79 1.37 16.17
CA VAL A 749 2.26 2.65 16.68
C VAL A 749 1.05 2.44 17.60
N PRO A 750 -0.06 1.77 17.23
CA PRO A 750 -1.17 1.46 18.14
C PRO A 750 -0.80 0.78 19.47
N ASP A 751 0.32 0.08 19.52
CA ASP A 751 0.78 -0.70 20.68
C ASP A 751 1.90 -0.01 21.48
N TRP A 752 2.19 1.28 21.21
CA TRP A 752 3.28 2.04 21.86
C TRP A 752 3.27 1.97 23.39
N ARG A 753 2.10 1.82 24.02
CA ARG A 753 1.97 1.70 25.49
C ARG A 753 2.64 0.46 26.06
N LYS A 754 2.80 -0.61 25.26
CA LYS A 754 3.46 -1.83 25.71
C LYS A 754 4.97 -1.65 25.87
N LEU A 755 5.57 -0.63 25.23
CA LEU A 755 7.02 -0.40 25.26
C LEU A 755 7.57 -0.14 26.66
N GLU A 756 6.81 0.53 27.53
CA GLU A 756 7.19 0.68 28.94
C GLU A 756 7.41 -0.70 29.59
N ARG A 757 6.46 -1.62 29.42
CA ARG A 757 6.58 -2.97 29.96
C ARG A 757 7.74 -3.74 29.32
N VAL A 758 7.91 -3.64 28.00
CA VAL A 758 8.99 -4.33 27.27
C VAL A 758 10.37 -3.87 27.76
N PHE A 759 10.58 -2.55 27.89
CA PHE A 759 11.81 -1.97 28.38
C PHE A 759 12.12 -2.33 29.84
N ASN A 760 11.13 -2.22 30.73
CA ASN A 760 11.32 -2.61 32.13
C ASN A 760 11.61 -4.12 32.26
N THR A 761 10.86 -4.96 31.56
CA THR A 761 11.04 -6.42 31.63
C THR A 761 12.44 -6.83 31.20
N PHE A 762 12.93 -6.28 30.08
CA PHE A 762 14.27 -6.63 29.61
C PHE A 762 15.37 -6.06 30.50
N ASN A 763 15.21 -4.84 31.02
CA ASN A 763 16.12 -4.30 32.01
C ASN A 763 16.24 -5.22 33.23
N ASP A 764 15.12 -5.69 33.78
CA ASP A 764 15.11 -6.57 34.95
C ASP A 764 15.80 -7.92 34.68
N ILE A 765 15.68 -8.45 33.45
CA ILE A 765 16.41 -9.66 33.03
C ILE A 765 17.91 -9.41 33.04
N VAL A 766 18.36 -8.34 32.37
CA VAL A 766 19.79 -8.03 32.26
C VAL A 766 20.40 -7.65 33.62
N ASP A 767 19.66 -6.92 34.45
CA ASP A 767 20.06 -6.58 35.82
C ASP A 767 20.18 -7.84 36.70
N GLY A 768 19.26 -8.80 36.56
CA GLY A 768 19.30 -10.08 37.26
C GLY A 768 20.51 -10.96 36.88
N GLU A 769 20.93 -10.90 35.62
CA GLU A 769 22.15 -11.56 35.12
C GLU A 769 23.43 -10.82 35.53
N GLY A 770 23.32 -9.53 35.87
CA GLY A 770 24.44 -8.64 36.16
C GLY A 770 25.28 -8.27 34.94
N PRO A 771 26.36 -7.47 35.13
CA PRO A 771 27.24 -7.09 34.04
C PRO A 771 27.93 -8.29 33.38
N LEU A 772 28.15 -8.21 32.06
CA LEU A 772 28.87 -9.26 31.33
C LEU A 772 30.32 -9.37 31.84
N ASP A 773 30.80 -10.60 32.01
CA ASP A 773 32.14 -10.93 32.53
C ASP A 773 33.27 -10.21 31.78
N GLU A 774 34.23 -9.67 32.51
CA GLU A 774 35.32 -8.86 31.96
C GLU A 774 36.26 -9.67 31.04
N ASN A 775 36.46 -10.97 31.29
CA ASN A 775 37.28 -11.81 30.40
C ASN A 775 36.56 -12.08 29.09
N THR A 776 35.24 -12.28 29.15
CA THR A 776 34.39 -12.40 27.97
C THR A 776 34.49 -11.12 27.15
N ARG A 777 34.32 -9.95 27.77
CA ARG A 777 34.49 -8.65 27.09
C ARG A 777 35.89 -8.48 26.47
N ALA A 778 36.95 -8.85 27.18
CA ALA A 778 38.31 -8.77 26.67
C ALA A 778 38.53 -9.68 25.45
N THR A 779 37.98 -10.89 25.48
CA THR A 779 38.04 -11.85 24.36
C THR A 779 37.29 -11.30 23.14
N LEU A 780 36.09 -10.76 23.34
CA LEU A 780 35.32 -10.12 22.27
C LEU A 780 36.04 -8.90 21.69
N LEU A 781 36.68 -8.08 22.53
CA LEU A 781 37.51 -6.95 22.08
C LEU A 781 38.71 -7.41 21.25
N GLU A 782 39.37 -8.51 21.59
CA GLU A 782 40.47 -9.04 20.77
C GLU A 782 40.01 -9.52 19.39
N THR A 783 38.80 -10.07 19.30
CA THR A 783 38.25 -10.65 18.06
C THR A 783 37.58 -9.62 17.16
N TYR A 784 36.85 -8.65 17.71
CA TYR A 784 35.91 -7.82 16.95
C TYR A 784 36.25 -6.31 16.87
N ASN A 785 37.28 -5.84 17.59
CA ASN A 785 37.72 -4.44 17.60
C ASN A 785 38.41 -3.98 16.31
#